data_AF-A0A6A4DYD3-F1
#
_entry.id   AF-A0A6A4DYD3-F1
#
_cell.length_a   1.000
_cell.length_b   1.000
_cell.length_c   1.000
_cell.angle_alpha   90.00
_cell.angle_beta   90.00
_cell.angle_gamma   90.00
#
_symmetry.space_group_name_H-M   'P 1'
#
loop_
_entity.id
_entity.type
_entity.pdbx_description
1 polymer ?
#
loop_
_entity_poly.entity_id
_entity_poly.type
_entity_poly.pdbx_seq_one_letter_code
_entity_poly.pdbx_strand_id
1 'polypeptide(L)'
;MPIDVGIWKLVIRQLGNEVLPVRQIALELFKQLMKLLKRSREEECSPYVEAVDELIYSGSTAQALVEALVNNHKNSNRFAASADGQHADSAPSDWSFGVNEVVRYISNSTQSFPKASPLSSVRLLNQARNTFTNVSLASAKLVQKLVQGNLNAFLKSGVMELLRDLVSKNIGVDVGEEDRQAALKTLADCIVGMLHALAKLETDDEKAVVSHVTSVVSLLKATIPHVSIVLVDQWVEVVYLASRPSRSNAVKLHRLEPLVSYLLLELEDSFARAAAEDYARQAKWLALVEAVGVHLLAADVPTSDQTLHALGSEFSERVMKVVRDHALAHQYKIIRDRAGKMLFLLGACTFSVASCQADSSPTPLALSSMPLGELLTASASDDNIDSEKTALEGSTGTALNDTSLHAKETAMQWLACCEKYGDGRDMLVVLDDLLPVALLSQSHPKAEVAVQAKNVADAVSLSLRMYFVPQDASGKQSVNRLLELLKRLSTSQTWKTRGAVLRFTMTFAFYHWTFFSSDLKEQVHAFVCTFLTDEQREVQAMAKYALRGLLHNEDPGTVEEMSVRLTESARQARVKFPKLKRRCERLKAESASEEELTKVQEQLKGLEAKMTESVLSLSAVVLAFPHDVPSFVPPIFEELGRFLYMKRSSNTISFLEKAVKETLLDFKRTHQDNWIETKTKFSPAQLDVIEDVAIAPSYFS
;
A
#
# COMPACT_ATOMS: atom_id res chain seq x y z
N MET A 1 -41.82 15.12 -24.94
CA MET A 1 -42.52 14.47 -26.06
C MET A 1 -42.52 12.97 -25.82
N PRO A 2 -43.68 12.30 -25.86
CA PRO A 2 -43.73 10.84 -25.75
C PRO A 2 -43.00 10.20 -26.94
N ILE A 3 -42.20 9.17 -26.66
CA ILE A 3 -41.46 8.43 -27.68
C ILE A 3 -42.39 7.39 -28.29
N ASP A 4 -42.47 7.36 -29.62
CA ASP A 4 -43.30 6.42 -30.35
C ASP A 4 -42.91 4.95 -30.08
N VAL A 5 -43.91 4.07 -29.94
CA VAL A 5 -43.72 2.63 -29.69
C VAL A 5 -42.93 1.95 -30.82
N GLY A 6 -43.03 2.46 -32.05
CA GLY A 6 -42.26 1.98 -33.20
C GLY A 6 -40.75 2.11 -33.02
N ILE A 7 -40.28 3.15 -32.31
CA ILE A 7 -38.85 3.32 -32.00
C ILE A 7 -38.37 2.22 -31.05
N TRP A 8 -39.17 1.86 -30.04
CA TRP A 8 -38.88 0.75 -29.14
C TRP A 8 -38.82 -0.58 -29.88
N LYS A 9 -39.81 -0.86 -30.74
CA LYS A 9 -39.83 -2.07 -31.57
C LYS A 9 -38.61 -2.16 -32.48
N LEU A 10 -38.20 -1.05 -33.09
CA LEU A 10 -37.00 -1.00 -33.92
C LEU A 10 -35.76 -1.36 -33.11
N VAL A 11 -35.55 -0.71 -31.96
CA VAL A 11 -34.37 -0.95 -31.12
C VAL A 11 -34.32 -2.38 -30.60
N ILE A 12 -35.45 -2.92 -30.11
CA ILE A 12 -35.54 -4.31 -29.64
C ILE A 12 -35.22 -5.30 -30.76
N ARG A 13 -35.74 -5.06 -31.98
CA ARG A 13 -35.40 -5.89 -33.15
C ARG A 13 -33.90 -5.87 -33.46
N GLN A 14 -33.23 -4.74 -33.28
CA GLN A 14 -31.79 -4.62 -33.54
C GLN A 14 -30.90 -5.22 -32.45
N LEU A 15 -31.45 -5.63 -31.30
CA LEU A 15 -30.69 -6.40 -30.30
C LEU A 15 -30.24 -7.77 -30.85
N GLY A 16 -31.07 -8.39 -31.68
CA GLY A 16 -30.75 -9.65 -32.37
C GLY A 16 -29.90 -9.49 -33.64
N ASN A 17 -29.38 -8.30 -33.95
CA ASN A 17 -28.61 -8.08 -35.17
C ASN A 17 -27.28 -8.84 -35.11
N GLU A 18 -26.89 -9.52 -36.19
CA GLU A 18 -25.63 -10.26 -36.30
C GLU A 18 -24.39 -9.34 -36.27
N VAL A 19 -24.54 -8.11 -36.76
CA VAL A 19 -23.49 -7.09 -36.84
C VAL A 19 -23.25 -6.46 -35.47
N LEU A 20 -22.05 -6.68 -34.91
CA LEU A 20 -21.65 -6.23 -33.57
C LEU A 20 -21.86 -4.71 -33.36
N PRO A 21 -21.36 -3.79 -34.23
CA PRO A 21 -21.62 -2.36 -34.11
C PRO A 21 -23.10 -1.97 -33.99
N VAL A 22 -23.96 -2.59 -34.80
CA VAL A 22 -25.41 -2.29 -34.81
C VAL A 22 -26.04 -2.73 -33.49
N ARG A 23 -25.63 -3.91 -32.99
CA ARG A 23 -26.06 -4.42 -31.69
C ARG A 23 -25.62 -3.54 -30.52
N GLN A 24 -24.37 -3.05 -30.55
CA GLN A 24 -23.84 -2.14 -29.51
C GLN A 24 -24.59 -0.81 -29.49
N ILE A 25 -24.86 -0.24 -30.66
CA ILE A 25 -25.69 0.98 -30.78
C ILE A 25 -27.10 0.70 -30.27
N ALA A 26 -27.70 -0.44 -30.63
CA ALA A 26 -29.03 -0.82 -30.15
C ALA A 26 -29.09 -0.93 -28.62
N LEU A 27 -28.09 -1.56 -27.98
CA LEU A 27 -28.01 -1.66 -26.51
C LEU A 27 -27.90 -0.28 -25.83
N GLU A 28 -27.07 0.61 -26.36
CA GLU A 28 -26.92 1.95 -25.77
C GLU A 28 -28.17 2.83 -26.03
N LEU A 29 -28.77 2.77 -27.23
CA LEU A 29 -30.04 3.42 -27.51
C LEU A 29 -31.15 2.91 -26.59
N PHE A 30 -31.26 1.59 -26.40
CA PHE A 30 -32.21 0.99 -25.48
C PHE A 30 -32.04 1.53 -24.05
N LYS A 31 -30.80 1.64 -23.58
CA LYS A 31 -30.47 2.24 -22.27
C LYS A 31 -30.82 3.73 -22.18
N GLN A 32 -30.68 4.51 -23.24
CA GLN A 32 -31.11 5.92 -23.26
C GLN A 32 -32.63 6.05 -23.30
N LEU A 33 -33.32 5.20 -24.08
CA LEU A 33 -34.78 5.11 -24.11
C LEU A 33 -35.34 4.80 -22.72
N MET A 34 -34.74 3.86 -21.98
CA MET A 34 -35.09 3.59 -20.58
C MET A 34 -34.91 4.81 -19.66
N LYS A 35 -33.89 5.64 -19.92
CA LYS A 35 -33.68 6.90 -19.16
C LYS A 35 -34.83 7.88 -19.42
N LEU A 36 -35.24 8.00 -20.68
CA LEU A 36 -36.32 8.88 -21.09
C LEU A 36 -37.67 8.38 -20.59
N LEU A 37 -37.89 7.06 -20.58
CA LEU A 37 -39.08 6.43 -20.01
C LEU A 37 -39.22 6.77 -18.53
N LYS A 38 -38.14 6.64 -17.75
CA LYS A 38 -38.13 7.03 -16.33
C LYS A 38 -38.59 8.48 -16.14
N ARG A 39 -38.02 9.41 -16.88
CA ARG A 39 -38.40 10.83 -16.84
C ARG A 39 -39.86 11.05 -17.25
N SER A 40 -40.34 10.33 -18.27
CA SER A 40 -41.73 10.45 -18.72
C SER A 40 -42.76 9.94 -17.70
N ARG A 41 -42.36 9.00 -16.83
CA ARG A 41 -43.19 8.52 -15.71
C ARG A 41 -43.25 9.55 -14.59
N GLU A 42 -42.15 10.25 -14.32
CA GLU A 42 -42.09 11.34 -13.33
C GLU A 42 -42.90 12.59 -13.78
N GLU A 43 -43.02 12.82 -15.09
CA GLU A 43 -43.74 13.96 -15.67
C GLU A 43 -45.23 13.67 -15.96
N GLU A 44 -45.76 12.47 -15.65
CA GLU A 44 -47.16 12.02 -15.92
C GLU A 44 -47.67 12.27 -17.37
N CYS A 45 -46.77 12.31 -18.35
CA CYS A 45 -47.02 12.94 -19.65
C CYS A 45 -47.26 12.00 -20.85
N SER A 46 -47.35 10.67 -20.68
CA SER A 46 -47.37 9.73 -21.82
C SER A 46 -48.49 8.68 -21.79
N PRO A 47 -49.38 8.62 -22.81
CA PRO A 47 -50.44 7.62 -22.92
C PRO A 47 -49.96 6.23 -23.38
N TYR A 48 -48.66 6.06 -23.69
CA TYR A 48 -48.09 4.82 -24.23
C TYR A 48 -47.31 3.98 -23.22
N VAL A 49 -47.26 4.38 -21.94
CA VAL A 49 -46.39 3.74 -20.93
C VAL A 49 -46.72 2.26 -20.73
N GLU A 50 -48.00 1.89 -20.66
CA GLU A 50 -48.41 0.49 -20.49
C GLU A 50 -48.04 -0.39 -21.69
N ALA A 51 -48.32 0.07 -22.91
CA ALA A 51 -47.97 -0.65 -24.14
C ALA A 51 -46.45 -0.80 -24.32
N VAL A 52 -45.68 0.19 -23.86
CA VAL A 52 -44.21 0.14 -23.86
C VAL A 52 -43.69 -0.80 -22.77
N ASP A 53 -44.30 -0.83 -21.59
CA ASP A 53 -43.93 -1.76 -20.52
C ASP A 53 -44.21 -3.22 -20.91
N GLU A 54 -45.38 -3.52 -21.51
CA GLU A 54 -45.68 -4.85 -22.04
C GLU A 54 -44.65 -5.30 -23.09
N LEU A 55 -44.18 -4.37 -23.92
CA LEU A 55 -43.18 -4.65 -24.95
C LEU A 55 -41.78 -4.88 -24.35
N ILE A 56 -41.36 -4.05 -23.39
CA ILE A 56 -40.03 -4.12 -22.74
C ILE A 56 -39.89 -5.39 -21.90
N TYR A 57 -40.93 -5.74 -21.15
CA TYR A 57 -40.92 -6.85 -20.19
C TYR A 57 -41.53 -8.14 -20.76
N SER A 58 -41.71 -8.22 -22.08
CA SER A 58 -42.13 -9.47 -22.74
C SER A 58 -41.00 -10.52 -22.67
N GLY A 59 -41.38 -11.80 -22.66
CA GLY A 59 -40.41 -12.90 -22.68
C GLY A 59 -39.52 -12.91 -23.92
N SER A 60 -40.04 -12.46 -25.07
CA SER A 60 -39.26 -12.35 -26.31
C SER A 60 -38.20 -11.24 -26.23
N THR A 61 -38.53 -10.10 -25.62
CA THR A 61 -37.55 -9.02 -25.39
C THR A 61 -36.49 -9.42 -24.37
N ALA A 62 -36.89 -10.11 -23.29
CA ALA A 62 -35.97 -10.69 -22.31
C ALA A 62 -34.96 -11.65 -22.94
N GLN A 63 -35.44 -12.57 -23.79
CA GLN A 63 -34.59 -13.50 -24.53
C GLN A 63 -33.65 -12.76 -25.48
N ALA A 64 -34.18 -11.84 -26.30
CA ALA A 64 -33.37 -11.05 -27.24
C ALA A 64 -32.29 -10.22 -26.51
N LEU A 65 -32.58 -9.69 -25.33
CA LEU A 65 -31.62 -8.94 -24.52
C LEU A 65 -30.51 -9.84 -23.98
N VAL A 66 -30.84 -10.99 -23.38
CA VAL A 66 -29.83 -11.92 -22.84
C VAL A 66 -28.94 -12.44 -23.97
N GLU A 67 -29.53 -12.86 -25.09
CA GLU A 67 -28.78 -13.30 -26.28
C GLU A 67 -27.91 -12.19 -26.85
N ALA A 68 -28.39 -10.95 -26.88
CA ALA A 68 -27.62 -9.81 -27.33
C ALA A 68 -26.39 -9.57 -26.46
N LEU A 69 -26.53 -9.67 -25.13
CA LEU A 69 -25.41 -9.52 -24.19
C LEU A 69 -24.38 -10.65 -24.35
N VAL A 70 -24.82 -11.92 -24.42
CA VAL A 70 -23.93 -13.07 -24.64
C VAL A 70 -23.18 -12.92 -25.96
N ASN A 71 -23.89 -12.65 -27.05
CA ASN A 71 -23.27 -12.53 -28.36
C ASN A 71 -22.37 -11.29 -28.46
N ASN A 72 -22.65 -10.22 -27.71
CA ASN A 72 -21.77 -9.05 -27.63
C ASN A 72 -20.43 -9.41 -26.97
N HIS A 73 -20.45 -10.16 -25.85
CA HIS A 73 -19.23 -10.63 -25.19
C HIS A 73 -18.46 -11.65 -26.04
N LYS A 74 -19.16 -12.60 -26.67
CA LYS A 74 -18.58 -13.59 -27.58
C LYS A 74 -17.85 -12.94 -28.74
N ASN A 75 -18.50 -11.97 -29.39
CA ASN A 75 -17.94 -11.32 -30.57
C ASN A 75 -16.88 -10.26 -30.22
N SER A 76 -16.95 -9.63 -29.04
CA SER A 76 -15.94 -8.65 -28.63
C SER A 76 -14.53 -9.24 -28.56
N ASN A 77 -14.38 -10.52 -28.18
CA ASN A 77 -13.09 -11.20 -28.19
C ASN A 77 -12.68 -11.63 -29.61
N ARG A 78 -13.64 -12.09 -30.42
CA ARG A 78 -13.40 -12.60 -31.78
C ARG A 78 -13.00 -11.51 -32.77
N PHE A 79 -13.48 -10.29 -32.60
CA PHE A 79 -13.07 -9.14 -33.41
C PHE A 79 -11.74 -8.52 -32.97
N ALA A 80 -11.22 -8.86 -31.78
CA ALA A 80 -9.86 -8.50 -31.36
C ALA A 80 -8.80 -9.44 -31.96
N ALA A 81 -9.17 -10.62 -32.44
CA ALA A 81 -8.27 -11.55 -33.12
C ALA A 81 -8.42 -11.41 -34.65
N SER A 82 -7.54 -10.63 -35.29
CA SER A 82 -7.35 -10.72 -36.74
C SER A 82 -6.90 -12.13 -37.13
N ALA A 83 -7.35 -12.62 -38.29
CA ALA A 83 -6.92 -13.90 -38.86
C ALA A 83 -5.39 -14.01 -39.07
N ASP A 84 -4.67 -12.87 -39.07
CA ASP A 84 -3.22 -12.80 -39.24
C ASP A 84 -2.42 -12.58 -37.94
N GLY A 85 -3.06 -12.62 -36.77
CA GLY A 85 -2.36 -12.57 -35.48
C GLY A 85 -1.63 -11.24 -35.17
N GLN A 86 -1.85 -10.20 -35.96
CA GLN A 86 -1.30 -8.86 -35.71
C GLN A 86 -2.40 -7.91 -35.23
N HIS A 87 -2.21 -7.46 -33.98
CA HIS A 87 -2.91 -6.40 -33.24
C HIS A 87 -4.35 -6.68 -32.77
N ALA A 88 -4.52 -6.62 -31.45
CA ALA A 88 -5.82 -6.55 -30.76
C ALA A 88 -6.60 -5.26 -31.06
N ASP A 89 -5.93 -4.25 -31.64
CA ASP A 89 -6.50 -2.97 -32.08
C ASP A 89 -7.02 -3.01 -33.55
N SER A 90 -7.17 -4.20 -34.13
CA SER A 90 -7.57 -4.41 -35.53
C SER A 90 -9.04 -4.80 -35.72
N ALA A 91 -9.90 -4.57 -34.73
CA ALA A 91 -11.32 -4.84 -34.92
C ALA A 91 -11.88 -3.95 -36.04
N PRO A 92 -12.81 -4.41 -36.90
CA PRO A 92 -13.47 -3.55 -37.89
C PRO A 92 -14.17 -2.31 -37.29
N SER A 93 -14.41 -2.31 -35.97
CA SER A 93 -14.85 -1.14 -35.19
C SER A 93 -13.80 -0.03 -35.07
N ASP A 94 -12.52 -0.34 -35.19
CA ASP A 94 -11.41 0.63 -35.20
C ASP A 94 -11.12 1.15 -36.62
N TRP A 95 -11.58 0.43 -37.64
CA TRP A 95 -11.46 0.82 -39.05
C TRP A 95 -12.60 1.74 -39.52
N SER A 96 -13.71 1.80 -38.77
CA SER A 96 -14.77 2.77 -39.01
C SER A 96 -14.62 3.95 -38.05
N PHE A 97 -13.85 4.94 -38.50
CA PHE A 97 -13.82 6.28 -37.88
C PHE A 97 -15.26 6.71 -37.61
N GLY A 98 -15.66 6.84 -36.34
CA GLY A 98 -16.98 7.30 -35.94
C GLY A 98 -17.86 6.33 -35.13
N VAL A 99 -17.76 4.99 -35.22
CA VAL A 99 -18.68 4.12 -34.45
C VAL A 99 -18.40 4.18 -32.96
N ASN A 100 -17.14 4.00 -32.55
CA ASN A 100 -16.73 4.14 -31.16
C ASN A 100 -16.96 5.57 -30.63
N GLU A 101 -16.82 6.58 -31.48
CA GLU A 101 -17.13 7.98 -31.16
C GLU A 101 -18.64 8.21 -30.98
N VAL A 102 -19.47 7.62 -31.84
CA VAL A 102 -20.94 7.66 -31.77
C VAL A 102 -21.42 6.93 -30.52
N VAL A 103 -20.89 5.73 -30.21
CA VAL A 103 -21.20 5.02 -28.97
C VAL A 103 -20.78 5.85 -27.76
N ARG A 104 -19.58 6.46 -27.76
CA ARG A 104 -19.14 7.37 -26.70
C ARG A 104 -20.06 8.60 -26.57
N TYR A 105 -20.43 9.21 -27.69
CA TYR A 105 -21.31 10.38 -27.76
C TYR A 105 -22.71 10.06 -27.22
N ILE A 106 -23.35 9.00 -27.72
CA ILE A 106 -24.67 8.53 -27.25
C ILE A 106 -24.61 8.16 -25.76
N SER A 107 -23.50 7.56 -25.30
CA SER A 107 -23.37 7.17 -23.89
C SER A 107 -23.32 8.36 -22.92
N ASN A 108 -23.09 9.59 -23.41
CA ASN A 108 -22.98 10.81 -22.61
C ASN A 108 -22.05 10.63 -21.40
N SER A 109 -20.92 9.93 -21.61
CA SER A 109 -19.99 9.54 -20.56
C SER A 109 -19.10 10.73 -20.18
N THR A 110 -19.54 11.63 -19.30
CA THR A 110 -18.62 12.45 -18.52
C THR A 110 -17.65 11.49 -17.79
N GLN A 111 -16.35 11.65 -18.03
CA GLN A 111 -15.29 10.73 -17.57
C GLN A 111 -15.17 10.62 -16.04
N SER A 112 -15.89 11.43 -15.27
CA SER A 112 -15.88 11.35 -13.83
C SER A 112 -16.98 10.40 -13.33
N PHE A 113 -16.58 9.27 -12.75
CA PHE A 113 -17.40 8.75 -11.66
C PHE A 113 -17.42 9.82 -10.55
N PRO A 114 -18.58 10.05 -9.92
CA PRO A 114 -18.60 10.83 -8.71
C PRO A 114 -17.64 10.22 -7.67
N LYS A 115 -16.65 11.00 -7.21
CA LYS A 115 -15.89 10.72 -5.98
C LYS A 115 -16.89 10.26 -4.91
N ALA A 116 -16.65 9.10 -4.29
CA ALA A 116 -17.36 8.71 -3.08
C ALA A 116 -17.23 9.86 -2.06
N SER A 117 -18.26 10.06 -1.23
CA SER A 117 -18.15 11.00 -0.11
C SER A 117 -16.91 10.65 0.73
N PRO A 118 -16.19 11.64 1.26
CA PRO A 118 -14.95 11.41 1.99
C PRO A 118 -15.30 10.84 3.37
N LEU A 119 -15.55 9.53 3.45
CA LEU A 119 -15.41 8.81 4.71
C LEU A 119 -14.00 8.19 4.65
N SER A 120 -13.12 8.73 5.49
CA SER A 120 -11.80 9.23 5.09
C SER A 120 -10.59 8.35 5.42
N SER A 121 -10.76 7.10 5.85
CA SER A 121 -9.62 6.25 6.25
C SER A 121 -9.16 5.26 5.18
N VAL A 122 -9.95 4.96 4.14
CA VAL A 122 -9.63 3.89 3.18
C VAL A 122 -9.67 4.38 1.72
N ARG A 123 -8.50 4.68 1.15
CA ARG A 123 -8.34 5.12 -0.25
C ARG A 123 -8.59 4.03 -1.29
N LEU A 124 -8.80 2.77 -0.89
CA LEU A 124 -9.25 1.68 -1.80
C LEU A 124 -10.58 2.03 -2.52
N LEU A 125 -11.34 2.98 -1.96
CA LEU A 125 -12.66 3.42 -2.43
C LEU A 125 -12.66 4.37 -3.64
N ASN A 126 -11.51 4.96 -3.98
CA ASN A 126 -11.41 5.97 -5.05
C ASN A 126 -10.86 5.38 -6.35
N GLN A 127 -11.51 4.34 -6.87
CA GLN A 127 -11.18 3.80 -8.19
C GLN A 127 -11.92 4.56 -9.31
N ALA A 128 -11.17 4.98 -10.33
CA ALA A 128 -11.70 5.67 -11.51
C ALA A 128 -12.58 4.71 -12.35
N ARG A 129 -13.38 5.25 -13.29
CA ARG A 129 -14.19 4.42 -14.21
C ARG A 129 -13.34 3.39 -14.96
N ASN A 130 -12.14 3.81 -15.34
CA ASN A 130 -11.22 3.04 -16.19
C ASN A 130 -10.52 1.91 -15.41
N THR A 131 -10.74 1.81 -14.10
CA THR A 131 -10.18 0.75 -13.26
C THR A 131 -11.01 -0.54 -13.36
N PHE A 132 -12.30 -0.45 -13.70
CA PHE A 132 -13.18 -1.60 -13.93
C PHE A 132 -13.11 -2.01 -15.39
N THR A 133 -12.36 -3.07 -15.68
CA THR A 133 -12.17 -3.57 -17.05
C THR A 133 -12.90 -4.89 -17.29
N ASN A 134 -13.28 -5.60 -16.22
CA ASN A 134 -13.80 -6.96 -16.35
C ASN A 134 -15.34 -6.99 -16.42
N VAL A 135 -16.03 -5.95 -15.96
CA VAL A 135 -17.50 -5.81 -16.02
C VAL A 135 -17.92 -4.67 -16.95
N SER A 136 -18.89 -4.92 -17.83
CA SER A 136 -19.47 -3.86 -18.67
C SER A 136 -20.41 -2.99 -17.85
N LEU A 137 -19.91 -1.84 -17.41
CA LEU A 137 -20.70 -0.84 -16.70
C LEU A 137 -21.90 -0.32 -17.51
N ALA A 138 -21.87 -0.41 -18.84
CA ALA A 138 -23.01 -0.04 -19.68
C ALA A 138 -24.15 -1.06 -19.56
N SER A 139 -23.81 -2.35 -19.67
CA SER A 139 -24.74 -3.48 -19.51
C SER A 139 -25.33 -3.50 -18.10
N ALA A 140 -24.48 -3.40 -17.06
CA ALA A 140 -24.93 -3.39 -15.67
C ALA A 140 -25.90 -2.22 -15.38
N LYS A 141 -25.61 -1.01 -15.90
CA LYS A 141 -26.52 0.15 -15.77
C LYS A 141 -27.82 -0.02 -16.54
N LEU A 142 -27.81 -0.72 -17.67
CA LEU A 142 -29.03 -1.02 -18.41
C LEU A 142 -29.93 -1.95 -17.60
N VAL A 143 -29.37 -3.06 -17.09
CA VAL A 143 -30.10 -4.00 -16.22
C VAL A 143 -30.60 -3.29 -14.96
N GLN A 144 -29.77 -2.44 -14.35
CA GLN A 144 -30.19 -1.64 -13.20
C GLN A 144 -31.44 -0.81 -13.49
N LYS A 145 -31.51 -0.15 -14.67
CA LYS A 145 -32.67 0.65 -15.07
C LYS A 145 -33.91 -0.20 -15.34
N LEU A 146 -33.75 -1.40 -15.91
CA LEU A 146 -34.87 -2.32 -16.15
C LEU A 146 -35.52 -2.76 -14.83
N VAL A 147 -34.70 -3.11 -13.83
CA VAL A 147 -35.17 -3.49 -12.50
C VAL A 147 -35.83 -2.31 -11.77
N GLN A 148 -35.22 -1.13 -11.82
CA GLN A 148 -35.78 0.09 -11.21
C GLN A 148 -37.04 0.60 -11.92
N GLY A 149 -37.23 0.25 -13.20
CA GLY A 149 -38.42 0.60 -13.95
C GLY A 149 -39.64 -0.16 -13.41
N ASN A 150 -39.61 -1.48 -13.44
CA ASN A 150 -40.73 -2.30 -12.99
C ASN A 150 -40.22 -3.67 -12.57
N LEU A 151 -39.92 -3.82 -11.27
CA LEU A 151 -39.36 -5.05 -10.70
C LEU A 151 -40.25 -6.26 -10.98
N ASN A 152 -41.57 -6.12 -10.77
CA ASN A 152 -42.51 -7.23 -10.92
C ASN A 152 -42.62 -7.69 -12.37
N ALA A 153 -42.69 -6.76 -13.33
CA ALA A 153 -42.71 -7.10 -14.75
C ALA A 153 -41.38 -7.70 -15.20
N PHE A 154 -40.25 -7.16 -14.71
CA PHE A 154 -38.92 -7.70 -14.98
C PHE A 154 -38.78 -9.16 -14.53
N LEU A 155 -39.23 -9.50 -13.33
CA LEU A 155 -39.17 -10.87 -12.83
C LEU A 155 -40.12 -11.82 -13.59
N LYS A 156 -41.32 -11.34 -13.93
CA LYS A 156 -42.31 -12.10 -14.72
C LYS A 156 -41.89 -12.33 -16.18
N SER A 157 -40.95 -11.54 -16.70
CA SER A 157 -40.46 -11.68 -18.08
C SER A 157 -39.70 -12.99 -18.36
N GLY A 158 -39.34 -13.75 -17.32
CA GLY A 158 -38.59 -15.00 -17.46
C GLY A 158 -37.07 -14.84 -17.50
N VAL A 159 -36.54 -13.62 -17.35
CA VAL A 159 -35.08 -13.35 -17.33
C VAL A 159 -34.34 -14.23 -16.31
N MET A 160 -34.91 -14.45 -15.12
CA MET A 160 -34.25 -15.27 -14.11
C MET A 160 -34.08 -16.74 -14.53
N GLU A 161 -35.04 -17.30 -15.27
CA GLU A 161 -34.93 -18.66 -15.81
C GLU A 161 -33.95 -18.71 -16.98
N LEU A 162 -33.93 -17.68 -17.84
CA LEU A 162 -32.93 -17.56 -18.91
C LEU A 162 -31.50 -17.49 -18.37
N LEU A 163 -31.27 -16.76 -17.27
CA LEU A 163 -29.97 -16.69 -16.61
C LEU A 163 -29.60 -18.02 -15.92
N ARG A 164 -30.58 -18.72 -15.33
CA ARG A 164 -30.36 -20.06 -14.75
C ARG A 164 -30.01 -21.10 -15.81
N ASP A 165 -30.69 -21.03 -16.96
CA ASP A 165 -30.39 -21.83 -18.14
C ASP A 165 -28.99 -21.55 -18.68
N LEU A 166 -28.56 -20.29 -18.70
CA LEU A 166 -27.22 -19.91 -19.11
C LEU A 166 -26.16 -20.50 -18.17
N VAL A 167 -26.43 -20.55 -16.86
CA VAL A 167 -25.56 -21.20 -15.88
C VAL A 167 -25.46 -22.70 -16.14
N SER A 168 -26.60 -23.40 -16.29
CA SER A 168 -26.61 -24.86 -16.43
C SER A 168 -26.03 -25.35 -17.76
N LYS A 169 -26.24 -24.60 -18.85
CA LYS A 169 -25.82 -24.99 -20.21
C LYS A 169 -24.38 -24.60 -20.54
N ASN A 170 -23.87 -23.49 -20.03
CA ASN A 170 -22.65 -22.87 -20.56
C ASN A 170 -21.46 -22.79 -19.58
N ILE A 171 -21.61 -23.23 -18.32
CA ILE A 171 -20.54 -23.16 -17.31
C ILE A 171 -19.83 -24.51 -17.09
N GLY A 172 -20.39 -25.60 -17.60
CA GLY A 172 -19.81 -26.94 -17.53
C GLY A 172 -18.47 -27.09 -18.27
N VAL A 173 -17.73 -28.15 -17.95
CA VAL A 173 -16.38 -28.44 -18.49
C VAL A 173 -16.41 -28.74 -20.00
N ASP A 174 -17.56 -29.18 -20.53
CA ASP A 174 -17.72 -29.61 -21.93
C ASP A 174 -17.99 -28.44 -22.91
N VAL A 175 -18.01 -27.20 -22.42
CA VAL A 175 -18.36 -26.00 -23.21
C VAL A 175 -17.09 -25.31 -23.70
N GLY A 176 -17.10 -24.84 -24.95
CA GLY A 176 -15.99 -24.06 -25.51
C GLY A 176 -15.63 -22.85 -24.64
N GLU A 177 -14.34 -22.62 -24.44
CA GLU A 177 -13.82 -21.59 -23.52
C GLU A 177 -14.37 -20.18 -23.82
N GLU A 178 -14.55 -19.85 -25.10
CA GLU A 178 -15.14 -18.57 -25.53
C GLU A 178 -16.60 -18.43 -25.09
N ASP A 179 -17.39 -19.48 -25.25
CA ASP A 179 -18.81 -19.51 -24.87
C ASP A 179 -18.98 -19.46 -23.35
N ARG A 180 -18.10 -20.17 -22.63
CA ARG A 180 -18.02 -20.14 -21.17
C ARG A 180 -17.69 -18.74 -20.65
N GLN A 181 -16.69 -18.07 -21.23
CA GLN A 181 -16.32 -16.70 -20.85
C GLN A 181 -17.42 -15.69 -21.18
N ALA A 182 -18.06 -15.80 -22.35
CA ALA A 182 -19.16 -14.92 -22.73
C ALA A 182 -20.36 -15.07 -21.80
N ALA A 183 -20.69 -16.31 -21.40
CA ALA A 183 -21.72 -16.60 -20.42
C ALA A 183 -21.38 -15.99 -19.05
N LEU A 184 -20.16 -16.20 -18.54
CA LEU A 184 -19.71 -15.64 -17.25
C LEU A 184 -19.72 -14.11 -17.24
N LYS A 185 -19.27 -13.46 -18.31
CA LYS A 185 -19.33 -11.99 -18.47
C LYS A 185 -20.76 -11.45 -18.49
N THR A 186 -21.66 -12.13 -19.19
CA THR A 186 -23.08 -11.76 -19.21
C THR A 186 -23.72 -11.92 -17.83
N LEU A 187 -23.43 -13.02 -17.13
CA LEU A 187 -23.92 -13.25 -15.78
C LEU A 187 -23.41 -12.19 -14.81
N ALA A 188 -22.12 -11.84 -14.86
CA ALA A 188 -21.56 -10.76 -14.06
C ALA A 188 -22.27 -9.42 -14.28
N ASP A 189 -22.42 -9.00 -15.55
CA ASP A 189 -23.11 -7.74 -15.90
C ASP A 189 -24.54 -7.70 -15.36
N CYS A 190 -25.29 -8.79 -15.55
CA CYS A 190 -26.67 -8.91 -15.11
C CYS A 190 -26.78 -8.94 -13.58
N ILE A 191 -25.97 -9.74 -12.90
CA ILE A 191 -26.01 -9.90 -11.44
C ILE A 191 -25.66 -8.57 -10.74
N VAL A 192 -24.62 -7.84 -11.20
CA VAL A 192 -24.31 -6.51 -10.66
C VAL A 192 -25.48 -5.55 -10.81
N GLY A 193 -26.04 -5.48 -12.02
CA GLY A 193 -27.15 -4.58 -12.32
C GLY A 193 -28.37 -4.85 -11.46
N MET A 194 -28.71 -6.13 -11.26
CA MET A 194 -29.84 -6.55 -10.43
C MET A 194 -29.60 -6.29 -8.94
N LEU A 195 -28.48 -6.75 -8.37
CA LEU A 195 -28.17 -6.56 -6.96
C LEU A 195 -28.10 -5.08 -6.59
N HIS A 196 -27.40 -4.28 -7.41
CA HIS A 196 -27.28 -2.86 -7.16
C HIS A 196 -28.62 -2.11 -7.33
N ALA A 197 -29.50 -2.56 -8.24
CA ALA A 197 -30.85 -2.02 -8.35
C ALA A 197 -31.71 -2.34 -7.14
N LEU A 198 -31.71 -3.59 -6.67
CA LEU A 198 -32.48 -4.04 -5.51
C LEU A 198 -32.02 -3.33 -4.22
N ALA A 199 -30.71 -3.14 -4.06
CA ALA A 199 -30.15 -2.39 -2.94
C ALA A 199 -30.54 -0.90 -2.98
N LYS A 200 -30.79 -0.34 -4.17
CA LYS A 200 -31.19 1.07 -4.38
C LYS A 200 -32.70 1.31 -4.48
N LEU A 201 -33.53 0.26 -4.46
CA LEU A 201 -34.95 0.37 -4.75
C LEU A 201 -35.70 1.15 -3.65
N GLU A 202 -36.45 2.18 -4.04
CA GLU A 202 -37.33 2.93 -3.13
C GLU A 202 -38.66 2.16 -2.98
N THR A 203 -38.77 1.31 -1.95
CA THR A 203 -39.97 0.54 -1.63
C THR A 203 -40.02 0.26 -0.13
N ASP A 204 -41.24 0.15 0.41
CA ASP A 204 -41.52 -0.17 1.81
C ASP A 204 -41.60 -1.70 2.05
N ASP A 205 -41.71 -2.52 1.00
CA ASP A 205 -41.75 -3.98 1.11
C ASP A 205 -40.34 -4.59 1.16
N GLU A 206 -39.67 -4.40 2.30
CA GLU A 206 -38.31 -4.91 2.53
C GLU A 206 -38.23 -6.46 2.42
N LYS A 207 -39.27 -7.19 2.84
CA LYS A 207 -39.28 -8.65 2.80
C LYS A 207 -39.27 -9.19 1.38
N ALA A 208 -40.07 -8.59 0.49
CA ALA A 208 -40.04 -8.96 -0.92
C ALA A 208 -38.68 -8.66 -1.55
N VAL A 209 -38.07 -7.51 -1.26
CA VAL A 209 -36.75 -7.17 -1.80
C VAL A 209 -35.68 -8.17 -1.36
N VAL A 210 -35.63 -8.55 -0.08
CA VAL A 210 -34.68 -9.55 0.43
C VAL A 210 -34.90 -10.92 -0.23
N SER A 211 -36.15 -11.31 -0.48
CA SER A 211 -36.46 -12.54 -1.23
C SER A 211 -35.88 -12.49 -2.65
N HIS A 212 -36.06 -11.37 -3.36
CA HIS A 212 -35.50 -11.19 -4.71
C HIS A 212 -33.97 -11.16 -4.70
N VAL A 213 -33.35 -10.51 -3.71
CA VAL A 213 -31.88 -10.56 -3.53
C VAL A 213 -31.43 -12.00 -3.34
N THR A 214 -32.14 -12.78 -2.53
CA THR A 214 -31.86 -14.21 -2.32
C THR A 214 -31.96 -15.01 -3.63
N SER A 215 -32.96 -14.73 -4.48
CA SER A 215 -33.08 -15.33 -5.81
C SER A 215 -31.89 -15.00 -6.71
N VAL A 216 -31.40 -13.76 -6.69
CA VAL A 216 -30.20 -13.37 -7.45
C VAL A 216 -28.94 -14.01 -6.88
N VAL A 217 -28.81 -14.09 -5.56
CA VAL A 217 -27.70 -14.78 -4.88
C VAL A 217 -27.70 -16.28 -5.21
N SER A 218 -28.86 -16.90 -5.49
CA SER A 218 -28.90 -18.29 -5.96
C SER A 218 -28.17 -18.50 -7.30
N LEU A 219 -28.14 -17.49 -8.19
CA LEU A 219 -27.35 -17.54 -9.42
C LEU A 219 -25.85 -17.47 -9.13
N LEU A 220 -25.44 -16.64 -8.16
CA LEU A 220 -24.05 -16.59 -7.69
C LEU A 220 -23.63 -17.93 -7.07
N LYS A 221 -24.49 -18.55 -6.26
CA LYS A 221 -24.27 -19.88 -5.66
C LYS A 221 -24.05 -20.96 -6.72
N ALA A 222 -24.76 -20.87 -7.84
CA ALA A 222 -24.59 -21.80 -8.95
C ALA A 222 -23.39 -21.46 -9.86
N THR A 223 -22.86 -20.23 -9.81
CA THR A 223 -21.80 -19.76 -10.73
C THR A 223 -20.41 -19.79 -10.10
N ILE A 224 -20.21 -19.15 -8.93
CA ILE A 224 -18.88 -18.94 -8.32
C ILE A 224 -18.11 -20.23 -8.02
N PRO A 225 -18.74 -21.36 -7.62
CA PRO A 225 -18.01 -22.61 -7.41
C PRO A 225 -17.19 -23.05 -8.64
N HIS A 226 -17.71 -22.80 -9.85
CA HIS A 226 -17.05 -23.14 -11.12
C HIS A 226 -16.05 -22.08 -11.61
N VAL A 227 -15.94 -20.94 -10.93
CA VAL A 227 -15.00 -19.87 -11.26
C VAL A 227 -13.63 -20.20 -10.67
N SER A 228 -12.61 -20.24 -11.52
CA SER A 228 -11.21 -20.41 -11.12
C SER A 228 -10.65 -19.11 -10.54
N ILE A 229 -9.54 -19.23 -9.78
CA ILE A 229 -8.85 -18.06 -9.21
C ILE A 229 -8.41 -17.05 -10.29
N VAL A 230 -8.11 -17.51 -11.51
CA VAL A 230 -7.70 -16.64 -12.64
C VAL A 230 -8.82 -15.70 -13.09
N LEU A 231 -10.08 -16.11 -12.92
CA LEU A 231 -11.27 -15.34 -13.32
C LEU A 231 -11.94 -14.66 -12.11
N VAL A 232 -11.32 -14.69 -10.93
CA VAL A 232 -11.94 -14.13 -9.71
C VAL A 232 -12.11 -12.61 -9.78
N ASP A 233 -11.19 -11.91 -10.44
CA ASP A 233 -11.17 -10.44 -10.45
C ASP A 233 -12.46 -9.85 -11.03
N GLN A 234 -13.03 -10.50 -12.05
CA GLN A 234 -14.34 -10.14 -12.59
C GLN A 234 -15.43 -10.19 -11.51
N TRP A 235 -15.42 -11.21 -10.67
CA TRP A 235 -16.42 -11.40 -9.63
C TRP A 235 -16.15 -10.55 -8.39
N VAL A 236 -14.88 -10.20 -8.12
CA VAL A 236 -14.50 -9.16 -7.16
C VAL A 236 -15.10 -7.82 -7.59
N GLU A 237 -15.00 -7.44 -8.87
CA GLU A 237 -15.66 -6.24 -9.39
C GLU A 237 -17.18 -6.33 -9.26
N VAL A 238 -17.77 -7.50 -9.51
CA VAL A 238 -19.22 -7.71 -9.37
C VAL A 238 -19.68 -7.40 -7.95
N VAL A 239 -19.02 -8.01 -6.97
CA VAL A 239 -19.35 -7.88 -5.57
C VAL A 239 -19.10 -6.45 -5.08
N TYR A 240 -17.98 -5.84 -5.48
CA TYR A 240 -17.65 -4.45 -5.16
C TYR A 240 -18.68 -3.47 -5.72
N LEU A 241 -19.04 -3.59 -6.99
CA LEU A 241 -20.00 -2.68 -7.64
C LEU A 241 -21.42 -2.86 -7.09
N ALA A 242 -21.81 -4.08 -6.73
CA ALA A 242 -23.10 -4.37 -6.12
C ALA A 242 -23.28 -3.66 -4.78
N SER A 243 -22.25 -3.68 -3.92
CA SER A 243 -22.25 -3.07 -2.57
C SER A 243 -21.81 -1.61 -2.55
N ARG A 244 -21.50 -0.99 -3.69
CA ARG A 244 -21.00 0.39 -3.72
C ARG A 244 -22.05 1.43 -3.28
N PRO A 245 -21.76 2.32 -2.32
CA PRO A 245 -22.67 3.39 -1.93
C PRO A 245 -22.78 4.47 -3.03
N SER A 246 -23.98 5.05 -3.18
CA SER A 246 -24.25 6.17 -4.11
C SER A 246 -24.20 7.51 -3.37
N ARG A 247 -23.87 8.61 -4.07
CA ARG A 247 -23.79 9.98 -3.50
C ARG A 247 -25.05 10.45 -2.75
N SER A 248 -26.20 9.85 -3.02
CA SER A 248 -27.48 10.19 -2.39
C SER A 248 -27.84 9.30 -1.18
N ASN A 249 -26.89 8.51 -0.64
CA ASN A 249 -27.14 7.52 0.44
C ASN A 249 -28.29 6.53 0.19
N ALA A 250 -28.69 6.35 -1.08
CA ALA A 250 -29.86 5.54 -1.44
C ALA A 250 -29.62 4.02 -1.46
N VAL A 251 -28.39 3.55 -1.24
CA VAL A 251 -28.09 2.11 -1.29
C VAL A 251 -28.21 1.54 0.13
N LYS A 252 -29.26 0.76 0.37
CA LYS A 252 -29.53 0.07 1.64
C LYS A 252 -28.72 -1.22 1.70
N LEU A 253 -27.53 -1.16 2.30
CA LEU A 253 -26.59 -2.30 2.35
C LEU A 253 -27.10 -3.48 3.18
N HIS A 254 -27.95 -3.26 4.19
CA HIS A 254 -28.57 -4.34 4.96
C HIS A 254 -29.35 -5.32 4.08
N ARG A 255 -29.88 -4.89 2.93
CA ARG A 255 -30.57 -5.76 1.97
C ARG A 255 -29.67 -6.81 1.31
N LEU A 256 -28.35 -6.59 1.35
CA LEU A 256 -27.36 -7.52 0.81
C LEU A 256 -26.94 -8.60 1.82
N GLU A 257 -27.55 -8.67 3.01
CA GLU A 257 -27.32 -9.73 4.00
C GLU A 257 -27.25 -11.14 3.36
N PRO A 258 -28.17 -11.58 2.46
CA PRO A 258 -28.08 -12.91 1.85
C PRO A 258 -26.79 -13.16 1.06
N LEU A 259 -26.23 -12.11 0.44
CA LEU A 259 -24.95 -12.17 -0.26
C LEU A 259 -23.81 -12.27 0.75
N VAL A 260 -23.82 -11.44 1.80
CA VAL A 260 -22.79 -11.44 2.85
C VAL A 260 -22.73 -12.79 3.55
N SER A 261 -23.87 -13.32 4.00
CA SER A 261 -23.93 -14.62 4.67
C SER A 261 -23.43 -15.74 3.78
N TYR A 262 -23.74 -15.72 2.48
CA TYR A 262 -23.21 -16.70 1.53
C TYR A 262 -21.68 -16.65 1.43
N LEU A 263 -21.11 -15.46 1.24
CA LEU A 263 -19.66 -15.29 1.11
C LEU A 263 -18.92 -15.69 2.40
N LEU A 264 -19.46 -15.37 3.57
CA LEU A 264 -18.88 -15.76 4.86
C LEU A 264 -18.91 -17.27 5.10
N LEU A 265 -20.03 -17.93 4.78
CA LEU A 265 -20.15 -19.39 4.91
C LEU A 265 -19.14 -20.13 4.01
N GLU A 266 -18.99 -19.70 2.76
CA GLU A 266 -18.02 -20.31 1.85
C GLU A 266 -16.57 -20.00 2.23
N LEU A 267 -16.30 -18.81 2.79
CA LEU A 267 -14.99 -18.48 3.34
C LEU A 267 -14.64 -19.44 4.49
N GLU A 268 -15.51 -19.56 5.49
CA GLU A 268 -15.31 -20.46 6.63
C GLU A 268 -15.14 -21.91 6.19
N ASP A 269 -16.00 -22.41 5.30
CA ASP A 269 -15.89 -23.77 4.77
C ASP A 269 -14.57 -24.00 4.01
N SER A 270 -14.08 -23.01 3.26
CA SER A 270 -12.82 -23.11 2.52
C SER A 270 -11.59 -23.23 3.44
N PHE A 271 -11.64 -22.65 4.63
CA PHE A 271 -10.56 -22.73 5.61
C PHE A 271 -10.74 -23.89 6.60
N ALA A 272 -11.98 -24.33 6.87
CA ALA A 272 -12.27 -25.46 7.75
C ALA A 272 -11.82 -26.82 7.16
N ARG A 273 -11.88 -26.99 5.83
CA ARG A 273 -11.50 -28.25 5.14
C ARG A 273 -9.98 -28.45 4.99
N ALA A 274 -9.16 -27.80 5.82
CA ALA A 274 -7.72 -27.58 5.71
C ALA A 274 -6.86 -28.77 5.21
N ALA A 275 -6.91 -29.05 3.91
CA ALA A 275 -5.79 -29.59 3.16
C ALA A 275 -5.01 -28.39 2.63
N ALA A 276 -3.68 -28.38 2.83
CA ALA A 276 -2.79 -27.33 2.32
C ALA A 276 -2.81 -27.17 0.79
N GLU A 277 -3.60 -27.97 0.05
CA GLU A 277 -3.64 -27.97 -1.41
C GLU A 277 -4.75 -27.08 -2.01
N ASP A 278 -5.73 -26.60 -1.24
CA ASP A 278 -6.87 -25.80 -1.77
C ASP A 278 -6.71 -24.27 -1.59
N TYR A 279 -5.48 -23.77 -1.74
CA TYR A 279 -5.18 -22.33 -1.59
C TYR A 279 -5.93 -21.47 -2.61
N ALA A 280 -6.26 -22.02 -3.78
CA ALA A 280 -6.98 -21.32 -4.83
C ALA A 280 -8.43 -21.01 -4.41
N ARG A 281 -9.11 -21.95 -3.75
CA ARG A 281 -10.46 -21.71 -3.20
C ARG A 281 -10.43 -20.73 -2.05
N GLN A 282 -9.47 -20.87 -1.13
CA GLN A 282 -9.27 -19.96 0.00
C GLN A 282 -9.01 -18.51 -0.47
N ALA A 283 -8.08 -18.33 -1.41
CA ALA A 283 -7.75 -17.02 -1.97
C ALA A 283 -8.95 -16.41 -2.74
N LYS A 284 -9.72 -17.24 -3.46
CA LYS A 284 -10.91 -16.82 -4.18
C LYS A 284 -11.95 -16.22 -3.22
N TRP A 285 -12.31 -16.95 -2.18
CA TRP A 285 -13.34 -16.49 -1.24
C TRP A 285 -12.87 -15.31 -0.40
N LEU A 286 -11.60 -15.30 0.02
CA LEU A 286 -11.04 -14.17 0.74
C LEU A 286 -11.05 -12.88 -0.10
N ALA A 287 -10.78 -12.97 -1.41
CA ALA A 287 -10.85 -11.82 -2.32
C ALA A 287 -12.30 -11.31 -2.52
N LEU A 288 -13.29 -12.20 -2.59
CA LEU A 288 -14.70 -11.81 -2.72
C LEU A 288 -15.23 -11.17 -1.42
N VAL A 289 -14.83 -11.69 -0.27
CA VAL A 289 -15.16 -11.12 1.05
C VAL A 289 -14.50 -9.75 1.23
N GLU A 290 -13.25 -9.59 0.80
CA GLU A 290 -12.55 -8.29 0.76
C GLU A 290 -13.37 -7.24 -0.01
N ALA A 291 -13.94 -7.61 -1.17
CA ALA A 291 -14.72 -6.72 -2.01
C ALA A 291 -15.98 -6.16 -1.32
N VAL A 292 -16.71 -6.99 -0.56
CA VAL A 292 -17.86 -6.51 0.23
C VAL A 292 -17.40 -5.68 1.42
N GLY A 293 -16.38 -6.15 2.15
CA GLY A 293 -15.91 -5.55 3.39
C GLY A 293 -15.52 -4.09 3.22
N VAL A 294 -14.91 -3.74 2.08
CA VAL A 294 -14.53 -2.36 1.73
C VAL A 294 -15.70 -1.36 1.85
N HIS A 295 -16.91 -1.75 1.45
CA HIS A 295 -18.09 -0.88 1.50
C HIS A 295 -18.91 -1.08 2.77
N LEU A 296 -19.07 -2.33 3.24
CA LEU A 296 -19.84 -2.65 4.44
C LEU A 296 -19.25 -1.99 5.68
N LEU A 297 -17.93 -2.13 5.89
CA LEU A 297 -17.26 -1.61 7.08
C LEU A 297 -17.15 -0.07 7.06
N ALA A 298 -16.95 0.53 5.88
CA ALA A 298 -16.89 1.97 5.74
C ALA A 298 -18.26 2.65 5.96
N ALA A 299 -19.35 1.97 5.62
CA ALA A 299 -20.71 2.48 5.80
C ALA A 299 -21.21 2.38 7.24
N ASP A 300 -20.63 1.50 8.06
CA ASP A 300 -21.02 1.30 9.46
C ASP A 300 -20.61 2.49 10.36
N VAL A 301 -19.43 3.07 10.09
CA VAL A 301 -18.78 4.10 10.94
C VAL A 301 -19.65 5.33 11.28
N PRO A 302 -20.55 5.86 10.40
CA PRO A 302 -21.36 7.03 10.72
C PRO A 302 -22.88 6.79 10.79
N THR A 303 -23.41 5.57 10.59
CA THR A 303 -24.86 5.39 10.38
C THR A 303 -25.64 5.00 11.64
N SER A 304 -26.82 5.58 11.81
CA SER A 304 -27.79 5.20 12.85
C SER A 304 -28.57 3.91 12.55
N ASP A 305 -28.20 3.16 11.49
CA ASP A 305 -28.88 1.93 11.08
C ASP A 305 -28.38 0.73 11.89
N GLN A 306 -29.14 0.34 12.92
CA GLN A 306 -28.81 -0.79 13.80
C GLN A 306 -28.67 -2.12 13.05
N THR A 307 -29.38 -2.29 11.93
CA THR A 307 -29.31 -3.54 11.14
C THR A 307 -28.03 -3.64 10.33
N LEU A 308 -27.59 -2.51 9.75
CA LEU A 308 -26.31 -2.43 9.06
C LEU A 308 -25.14 -2.64 10.04
N HIS A 309 -25.27 -2.10 11.25
CA HIS A 309 -24.26 -2.29 12.30
C HIS A 309 -24.16 -3.74 12.77
N ALA A 310 -25.30 -4.41 13.00
CA ALA A 310 -25.30 -5.84 13.32
C ALA A 310 -24.62 -6.67 12.22
N LEU A 311 -24.91 -6.37 10.95
CA LEU A 311 -24.31 -7.05 9.80
C LEU A 311 -22.80 -6.79 9.69
N GLY A 312 -22.36 -5.55 9.93
CA GLY A 312 -20.94 -5.18 9.94
C GLY A 312 -20.16 -5.84 11.08
N SER A 313 -20.77 -5.94 12.27
CA SER A 313 -20.21 -6.63 13.43
C SER A 313 -20.08 -8.13 13.20
N GLU A 314 -21.15 -8.80 12.72
CA GLU A 314 -21.10 -10.24 12.38
C GLU A 314 -20.04 -10.52 11.31
N PHE A 315 -19.99 -9.70 10.26
CA PHE A 315 -18.97 -9.81 9.23
C PHE A 315 -17.56 -9.70 9.81
N SER A 316 -17.32 -8.70 10.67
CA SER A 316 -16.01 -8.47 11.27
C SER A 316 -15.58 -9.63 12.15
N GLU A 317 -16.45 -10.11 13.04
CA GLU A 317 -16.15 -11.22 13.95
C GLU A 317 -15.80 -12.52 13.20
N ARG A 318 -16.62 -12.88 12.20
CA ARG A 318 -16.44 -14.11 11.43
C ARG A 318 -15.18 -14.08 10.58
N VAL A 319 -14.91 -12.97 9.89
CA VAL A 319 -13.68 -12.81 9.11
C VAL A 319 -12.45 -12.78 10.01
N MET A 320 -12.52 -12.08 11.14
CA MET A 320 -11.43 -12.03 12.12
C MET A 320 -11.06 -13.41 12.64
N LYS A 321 -12.05 -14.26 12.93
CA LYS A 321 -11.83 -15.63 13.37
C LYS A 321 -11.07 -16.44 12.32
N VAL A 322 -11.53 -16.41 11.06
CA VAL A 322 -10.85 -17.14 9.97
C VAL A 322 -9.41 -16.65 9.78
N VAL A 323 -9.20 -15.32 9.78
CA VAL A 323 -7.86 -14.74 9.59
C VAL A 323 -6.93 -15.15 10.73
N ARG A 324 -7.40 -15.05 11.98
CA ARG A 324 -6.65 -15.41 13.18
C ARG A 324 -6.25 -16.87 13.20
N ASP A 325 -7.22 -17.77 13.01
CA ASP A 325 -7.02 -19.20 13.19
C ASP A 325 -6.20 -19.83 12.06
N HIS A 326 -6.25 -19.25 10.84
CA HIS A 326 -5.74 -19.94 9.65
C HIS A 326 -4.85 -19.10 8.73
N ALA A 327 -4.96 -17.76 8.70
CA ALA A 327 -4.35 -16.95 7.64
C ALA A 327 -3.07 -16.20 8.04
N LEU A 328 -2.84 -15.91 9.33
CA LEU A 328 -1.74 -15.05 9.79
C LEU A 328 -0.35 -15.50 9.30
N ALA A 329 -0.08 -16.80 9.36
CA ALA A 329 1.19 -17.40 8.96
C ALA A 329 1.01 -18.50 7.89
N HIS A 330 0.01 -18.33 7.02
CA HIS A 330 -0.33 -19.32 6.00
C HIS A 330 0.84 -19.58 5.04
N GLN A 331 1.01 -20.82 4.56
CA GLN A 331 2.10 -21.22 3.65
C GLN A 331 2.12 -20.48 2.29
N TYR A 332 0.98 -20.04 1.76
CA TYR A 332 0.90 -19.38 0.46
C TYR A 332 0.88 -17.86 0.59
N LYS A 333 1.78 -17.22 -0.14
CA LYS A 333 1.92 -15.76 -0.17
C LYS A 333 0.64 -15.03 -0.54
N ILE A 334 -0.13 -15.55 -1.50
CA ILE A 334 -1.39 -14.91 -1.93
C ILE A 334 -2.41 -14.78 -0.79
N ILE A 335 -2.44 -15.74 0.14
CA ILE A 335 -3.33 -15.71 1.31
C ILE A 335 -2.80 -14.71 2.32
N ARG A 336 -1.49 -14.70 2.60
CA ARG A 336 -0.85 -13.71 3.48
C ARG A 336 -1.06 -12.28 2.99
N ASP A 337 -0.91 -12.07 1.69
CA ASP A 337 -1.08 -10.76 1.07
C ASP A 337 -2.52 -10.24 1.22
N ARG A 338 -3.51 -11.14 1.10
CA ARG A 338 -4.94 -10.85 1.29
C ARG A 338 -5.30 -10.71 2.77
N ALA A 339 -4.72 -11.52 3.64
CA ALA A 339 -4.90 -11.42 5.09
C ALA A 339 -4.41 -10.07 5.61
N GLY A 340 -3.22 -9.61 5.19
CA GLY A 340 -2.71 -8.27 5.54
C GLY A 340 -3.63 -7.14 5.07
N LYS A 341 -4.22 -7.25 3.87
CA LYS A 341 -5.24 -6.28 3.39
C LYS A 341 -6.51 -6.33 4.23
N MET A 342 -6.97 -7.52 4.60
CA MET A 342 -8.18 -7.68 5.42
C MET A 342 -7.97 -7.11 6.83
N LEU A 343 -6.81 -7.36 7.45
CA LEU A 343 -6.43 -6.77 8.74
C LEU A 343 -6.36 -5.24 8.65
N PHE A 344 -5.88 -4.69 7.53
CA PHE A 344 -5.95 -3.26 7.27
C PHE A 344 -7.40 -2.76 7.18
N LEU A 345 -8.28 -3.43 6.43
CA LEU A 345 -9.69 -3.03 6.29
C LEU A 345 -10.44 -3.05 7.63
N LEU A 346 -10.26 -4.13 8.41
CA LEU A 346 -10.86 -4.28 9.73
C LEU A 346 -10.27 -3.26 10.71
N GLY A 347 -8.95 -3.04 10.67
CA GLY A 347 -8.26 -2.04 11.49
C GLY A 347 -8.69 -0.60 11.17
N ALA A 348 -8.68 -0.18 9.91
CA ALA A 348 -9.00 1.20 9.51
C ALA A 348 -10.40 1.66 9.95
N CYS A 349 -11.35 0.73 10.10
CA CYS A 349 -12.70 1.02 10.57
C CYS A 349 -12.78 1.08 12.10
N THR A 350 -11.94 0.33 12.82
CA THR A 350 -11.85 0.39 14.29
C THR A 350 -11.03 1.59 14.78
N PHE A 351 -9.96 1.97 14.06
CA PHE A 351 -9.08 3.08 14.40
C PHE A 351 -9.71 4.46 14.13
N SER A 352 -10.43 4.62 13.01
CA SER A 352 -11.04 5.89 12.62
C SER A 352 -12.09 6.37 13.64
N VAL A 353 -12.76 5.46 14.36
CA VAL A 353 -13.78 5.78 15.37
C VAL A 353 -13.13 6.24 16.69
N ALA A 354 -12.03 5.60 17.11
CA ALA A 354 -11.34 5.96 18.35
C ALA A 354 -10.78 7.40 18.35
N SER A 355 -10.50 7.96 17.16
CA SER A 355 -10.01 9.33 17.00
C SER A 355 -11.11 10.40 17.01
N CYS A 356 -12.39 10.01 16.86
CA CYS A 356 -13.55 10.88 16.80
C CYS A 356 -14.46 10.68 18.03
N GLN A 357 -14.10 11.31 19.15
CA GLN A 357 -14.90 11.49 20.39
C GLN A 357 -15.02 10.29 21.37
N ALA A 358 -15.10 10.68 22.65
CA ALA A 358 -15.18 9.82 23.84
C ALA A 358 -16.59 9.27 24.13
N ASP A 359 -17.58 9.53 23.27
CA ASP A 359 -18.97 9.10 23.45
C ASP A 359 -19.35 8.00 22.44
N SER A 360 -19.07 6.75 22.84
CA SER A 360 -19.85 5.53 22.57
C SER A 360 -20.60 5.36 21.23
N SER A 361 -20.01 5.60 20.06
CA SER A 361 -20.50 4.93 18.85
C SER A 361 -20.04 3.47 18.86
N PRO A 362 -20.91 2.49 18.62
CA PRO A 362 -20.52 1.10 18.67
C PRO A 362 -19.59 0.78 17.49
N THR A 363 -18.36 0.36 17.78
CA THR A 363 -17.43 -0.13 16.77
C THR A 363 -17.80 -1.56 16.38
N PRO A 364 -17.76 -1.94 15.09
CA PRO A 364 -18.09 -3.31 14.67
C PRO A 364 -17.14 -4.35 15.26
N LEU A 365 -15.94 -3.94 15.69
CA LEU A 365 -14.95 -4.81 16.28
C LEU A 365 -14.15 -4.05 17.36
N ALA A 366 -13.92 -4.67 18.51
CA ALA A 366 -13.07 -4.09 19.55
C ALA A 366 -11.59 -4.17 19.17
N LEU A 367 -10.82 -3.11 19.46
CA LEU A 367 -9.37 -3.09 19.18
C LEU A 367 -8.60 -4.27 19.81
N SER A 368 -9.03 -4.72 20.99
CA SER A 368 -8.46 -5.87 21.70
C SER A 368 -8.62 -7.22 20.97
N SER A 369 -9.52 -7.28 19.99
CA SER A 369 -9.73 -8.49 19.19
C SER A 369 -8.86 -8.54 17.93
N MET A 370 -8.07 -7.50 17.64
CA MET A 370 -7.08 -7.54 16.57
C MET A 370 -5.95 -8.51 16.96
N PRO A 371 -5.43 -9.34 16.03
CA PRO A 371 -4.51 -10.41 16.36
C PRO A 371 -3.06 -9.90 16.36
N LEU A 372 -2.86 -8.65 16.78
CA LEU A 372 -1.56 -7.97 16.70
C LEU A 372 -0.55 -8.68 17.61
N GLY A 373 -0.93 -9.01 18.85
CA GLY A 373 -0.08 -9.78 19.75
C GLY A 373 0.29 -11.15 19.19
N GLU A 374 -0.69 -11.90 18.66
CA GLU A 374 -0.47 -13.23 18.06
C GLU A 374 0.43 -13.16 16.81
N LEU A 375 0.26 -12.14 15.98
CA LEU A 375 1.09 -11.92 14.79
C LEU A 375 2.53 -11.56 15.17
N LEU A 376 2.71 -10.73 16.20
CA LEU A 376 4.04 -10.37 16.71
C LEU A 376 4.74 -11.55 17.37
N THR A 377 4.04 -12.34 18.19
CA THR A 377 4.64 -13.53 18.79
C THR A 377 5.06 -14.55 17.74
N ALA A 378 4.24 -14.75 16.70
CA ALA A 378 4.60 -15.58 15.56
C ALA A 378 5.82 -15.02 14.80
N SER A 379 5.96 -13.69 14.70
CA SER A 379 7.08 -13.04 13.99
C SER A 379 8.40 -13.00 14.79
N ALA A 380 8.35 -13.14 16.12
CA ALA A 380 9.51 -12.93 17.00
C ALA A 380 10.40 -14.17 17.19
N SER A 381 10.01 -15.35 16.70
CA SER A 381 10.73 -16.60 16.97
C SER A 381 12.12 -16.71 16.32
N ASP A 382 12.53 -15.75 15.48
CA ASP A 382 13.84 -15.75 14.79
C ASP A 382 14.97 -15.05 15.57
N ASP A 383 14.68 -14.21 16.56
CA ASP A 383 15.68 -13.29 17.14
C ASP A 383 16.73 -13.99 18.05
N ASN A 384 16.68 -15.32 18.19
CA ASN A 384 17.61 -16.10 19.01
C ASN A 384 18.61 -16.98 18.22
N ILE A 385 18.71 -16.85 16.90
CA ILE A 385 19.61 -17.70 16.09
C ILE A 385 20.95 -16.99 15.79
N ASP A 386 21.76 -16.84 16.83
CA ASP A 386 23.22 -16.70 16.72
C ASP A 386 23.94 -18.04 17.00
N SER A 387 23.24 -19.18 16.83
CA SER A 387 23.83 -20.51 16.91
C SER A 387 24.10 -21.09 15.51
N GLU A 388 25.02 -20.47 14.77
CA GLU A 388 25.80 -21.21 13.77
C GLU A 388 26.69 -22.23 14.51
N LYS A 389 26.13 -23.40 14.82
CA LYS A 389 26.79 -24.72 14.98
C LYS A 389 25.89 -25.71 15.74
N THR A 390 24.87 -26.22 15.05
CA THR A 390 24.38 -27.62 15.17
C THR A 390 23.25 -27.83 14.17
N ALA A 391 23.60 -27.88 12.88
CA ALA A 391 22.73 -28.47 11.87
C ALA A 391 22.84 -29.99 11.97
N LEU A 392 22.18 -30.59 12.95
CA LEU A 392 21.80 -32.01 12.98
C LEU A 392 20.59 -32.15 13.92
N GLU A 393 19.51 -32.69 13.35
CA GLU A 393 18.24 -33.16 13.96
C GLU A 393 17.05 -32.16 14.03
N GLY A 394 16.00 -32.47 13.24
CA GLY A 394 14.60 -32.12 13.54
C GLY A 394 13.82 -31.37 12.44
N SER A 395 12.89 -32.05 11.76
CA SER A 395 11.92 -31.45 10.80
C SER A 395 11.02 -30.36 11.40
N THR A 396 10.98 -30.24 12.73
CA THR A 396 10.19 -29.26 13.49
C THR A 396 10.84 -27.87 13.52
N GLY A 397 12.17 -27.77 13.43
CA GLY A 397 12.87 -26.48 13.41
C GLY A 397 12.64 -25.68 12.13
N THR A 398 12.58 -26.36 10.98
CA THR A 398 12.29 -25.73 9.67
C THR A 398 10.87 -25.16 9.62
N ALA A 399 9.88 -25.91 10.13
CA ALA A 399 8.48 -25.49 10.11
C ALA A 399 8.20 -24.25 10.97
N LEU A 400 8.87 -24.11 12.12
CA LEU A 400 8.77 -22.93 12.98
C LEU A 400 9.40 -21.69 12.31
N ASN A 401 10.55 -21.86 11.66
CA ASN A 401 11.22 -20.79 10.90
C ASN A 401 10.35 -20.33 9.72
N ASP A 402 9.71 -21.25 9.00
CA ASP A 402 8.79 -20.90 7.91
C ASP A 402 7.54 -20.15 8.42
N THR A 403 7.00 -20.55 9.57
CA THR A 403 5.85 -19.89 10.20
C THR A 403 6.18 -18.44 10.60
N SER A 404 7.36 -18.23 11.19
CA SER A 404 7.90 -16.90 11.53
C SER A 404 8.03 -15.99 10.31
N LEU A 405 8.64 -16.52 9.25
CA LEU A 405 8.79 -15.83 7.98
C LEU A 405 7.42 -15.44 7.39
N HIS A 406 6.47 -16.36 7.40
CA HIS A 406 5.11 -16.12 6.91
C HIS A 406 4.40 -15.03 7.72
N ALA A 407 4.49 -15.05 9.05
CA ALA A 407 3.92 -14.02 9.90
C ALA A 407 4.52 -12.62 9.61
N LYS A 408 5.85 -12.53 9.42
CA LYS A 408 6.54 -11.29 9.04
C LYS A 408 6.02 -10.72 7.73
N GLU A 409 5.82 -11.55 6.70
CA GLU A 409 5.26 -11.11 5.43
C GLU A 409 3.85 -10.55 5.56
N THR A 410 2.97 -11.20 6.35
CA THR A 410 1.62 -10.71 6.64
C THR A 410 1.65 -9.37 7.39
N ALA A 411 2.52 -9.24 8.40
CA ALA A 411 2.71 -8.01 9.18
C ALA A 411 3.20 -6.84 8.31
N MET A 412 4.20 -7.09 7.46
CA MET A 412 4.69 -6.09 6.51
C MET A 412 3.64 -5.70 5.48
N GLN A 413 2.82 -6.66 5.01
CA GLN A 413 1.73 -6.36 4.10
C GLN A 413 0.64 -5.50 4.76
N TRP A 414 0.31 -5.77 6.02
CA TRP A 414 -0.63 -4.94 6.78
C TRP A 414 -0.10 -3.50 6.87
N LEU A 415 1.15 -3.32 7.30
CA LEU A 415 1.77 -2.00 7.37
C LEU A 415 1.81 -1.28 6.01
N ALA A 416 2.13 -2.02 4.93
CA ALA A 416 2.12 -1.47 3.56
C ALA A 416 0.73 -1.01 3.12
N CYS A 417 -0.34 -1.69 3.56
CA CYS A 417 -1.71 -1.27 3.27
C CYS A 417 -2.10 -0.03 4.06
N CYS A 418 -1.69 0.08 5.32
CA CYS A 418 -1.84 1.30 6.13
C CYS A 418 -1.17 2.50 5.46
N GLU A 419 0.07 2.33 4.99
CA GLU A 419 0.83 3.36 4.28
C GLU A 419 0.13 3.81 3.00
N LYS A 420 -0.25 2.86 2.14
CA LYS A 420 -0.73 3.15 0.80
C LYS A 420 -2.18 3.66 0.77
N TYR A 421 -3.03 3.10 1.62
CA TYR A 421 -4.46 3.32 1.58
C TYR A 421 -5.04 3.99 2.81
N GLY A 422 -4.33 3.98 3.94
CA GLY A 422 -4.78 4.50 5.24
C GLY A 422 -4.69 6.02 5.39
N ASP A 423 -5.24 6.53 6.49
CA ASP A 423 -4.84 7.83 7.05
C ASP A 423 -3.61 7.64 7.94
N GLY A 424 -2.74 8.66 8.01
CA GLY A 424 -1.55 8.65 8.85
C GLY A 424 -1.88 8.44 10.32
N ARG A 425 -3.06 8.91 10.79
CA ARG A 425 -3.53 8.71 12.16
C ARG A 425 -3.76 7.23 12.50
N ASP A 426 -4.43 6.50 11.62
CA ASP A 426 -4.73 5.07 11.82
C ASP A 426 -3.43 4.25 11.77
N MET A 427 -2.51 4.63 10.89
CA MET A 427 -1.19 4.02 10.81
C MET A 427 -0.40 4.15 12.12
N LEU A 428 -0.52 5.27 12.85
CA LEU A 428 0.16 5.46 14.13
C LEU A 428 -0.25 4.43 15.19
N VAL A 429 -1.47 3.88 15.13
CA VAL A 429 -1.94 2.91 16.13
C VAL A 429 -1.20 1.58 16.02
N VAL A 430 -0.83 1.18 14.79
CA VAL A 430 -0.12 -0.08 14.52
C VAL A 430 1.38 0.11 14.32
N LEU A 431 1.86 1.36 14.30
CA LEU A 431 3.24 1.68 13.95
C LEU A 431 4.24 1.10 14.95
N ASP A 432 3.97 1.25 16.25
CA ASP A 432 4.87 0.80 17.33
C ASP A 432 5.12 -0.72 17.28
N ASP A 433 4.16 -1.46 16.75
CA ASP A 433 4.15 -2.92 16.67
C ASP A 433 4.68 -3.44 15.32
N LEU A 434 4.20 -2.88 14.20
CA LEU A 434 4.52 -3.40 12.87
C LEU A 434 5.81 -2.83 12.27
N LEU A 435 6.19 -1.59 12.62
CA LEU A 435 7.44 -0.98 12.10
C LEU A 435 8.69 -1.75 12.54
N PRO A 436 8.81 -2.24 13.80
CA PRO A 436 9.92 -3.10 14.21
C PRO A 436 10.07 -4.33 13.33
N VAL A 437 8.97 -4.98 12.95
CA VAL A 437 9.00 -6.16 12.06
C VAL A 437 9.65 -5.81 10.72
N ALA A 438 9.27 -4.67 10.11
CA ALA A 438 9.85 -4.22 8.86
C ALA A 438 11.33 -3.79 8.98
N LEU A 439 11.74 -3.18 10.10
CA LEU A 439 13.13 -2.76 10.30
C LEU A 439 14.05 -3.96 10.58
N LEU A 440 13.61 -4.90 11.42
CA LEU A 440 14.37 -6.10 11.79
C LEU A 440 14.48 -7.08 10.60
N SER A 441 13.44 -7.19 9.77
CA SER A 441 13.42 -8.14 8.64
C SER A 441 14.34 -7.76 7.47
N GLN A 442 14.98 -6.58 7.47
CA GLN A 442 15.93 -6.19 6.42
C GLN A 442 17.22 -7.04 6.42
N SER A 443 17.54 -7.71 7.52
CA SER A 443 18.68 -8.63 7.60
C SER A 443 18.36 -10.06 7.17
N HIS A 444 17.10 -10.34 6.82
CA HIS A 444 16.64 -11.69 6.54
C HIS A 444 17.42 -12.33 5.36
N PRO A 445 17.80 -13.62 5.45
CA PRO A 445 18.61 -14.29 4.41
C PRO A 445 17.90 -14.41 3.06
N LYS A 446 16.57 -14.56 3.06
CA LYS A 446 15.75 -14.53 1.84
C LYS A 446 15.66 -13.10 1.29
N ALA A 447 16.25 -12.87 0.12
CA ALA A 447 16.34 -11.55 -0.51
C ALA A 447 14.98 -10.89 -0.75
N GLU A 448 13.96 -11.64 -1.15
CA GLU A 448 12.60 -11.10 -1.39
C GLU A 448 12.01 -10.46 -0.13
N VAL A 449 12.17 -11.10 1.03
CA VAL A 449 11.68 -10.61 2.33
C VAL A 449 12.43 -9.36 2.74
N ALA A 450 13.77 -9.37 2.62
CA ALA A 450 14.59 -8.21 2.95
C ALA A 450 14.27 -6.99 2.05
N VAL A 451 13.99 -7.22 0.76
CA VAL A 451 13.59 -6.16 -0.18
C VAL A 451 12.19 -5.64 0.16
N GLN A 452 11.23 -6.52 0.47
CA GLN A 452 9.90 -6.10 0.93
C GLN A 452 10.00 -5.26 2.21
N ALA A 453 10.75 -5.73 3.20
CA ALA A 453 10.99 -5.05 4.47
C ALA A 453 11.59 -3.65 4.27
N LYS A 454 12.59 -3.54 3.39
CA LYS A 454 13.18 -2.26 3.02
C LYS A 454 12.16 -1.34 2.34
N ASN A 455 11.45 -1.83 1.33
CA ASN A 455 10.47 -1.04 0.58
C ASN A 455 9.34 -0.51 1.48
N VAL A 456 8.85 -1.34 2.42
CA VAL A 456 7.81 -0.93 3.37
C VAL A 456 8.35 0.13 4.35
N ALA A 457 9.53 -0.08 4.93
CA ALA A 457 10.13 0.89 5.83
C ALA A 457 10.42 2.24 5.14
N ASP A 458 10.96 2.20 3.91
CA ASP A 458 11.24 3.39 3.11
C ASP A 458 9.94 4.11 2.75
N ALA A 459 8.90 3.39 2.29
CA ALA A 459 7.58 3.97 1.99
C ALA A 459 6.97 4.65 3.21
N VAL A 460 6.96 3.98 4.37
CA VAL A 460 6.46 4.56 5.62
C VAL A 460 7.26 5.80 6.00
N SER A 461 8.59 5.79 5.92
CA SER A 461 9.41 6.98 6.22
C SER A 461 9.13 8.15 5.28
N LEU A 462 8.76 7.86 4.02
CA LEU A 462 8.48 8.83 2.98
C LEU A 462 7.07 9.41 3.06
N SER A 463 6.07 8.68 3.56
CA SER A 463 4.66 9.11 3.56
C SER A 463 4.08 9.38 4.94
N LEU A 464 4.70 8.88 6.02
CA LEU A 464 4.31 9.23 7.39
C LEU A 464 4.45 10.75 7.56
N ARG A 465 3.33 11.40 7.89
CA ARG A 465 3.28 12.83 8.16
C ARG A 465 2.70 13.04 9.54
N MET A 466 3.56 13.42 10.46
CA MET A 466 3.20 13.81 11.82
C MET A 466 3.19 15.33 11.84
N TYR A 467 2.10 15.93 11.34
CA TYR A 467 2.00 17.39 11.26
C TYR A 467 1.86 17.99 12.65
N PHE A 468 2.78 18.89 12.98
CA PHE A 468 2.75 19.68 14.19
C PHE A 468 1.83 20.88 13.95
N VAL A 469 0.52 20.72 14.19
CA VAL A 469 -0.29 21.91 14.48
C VAL A 469 0.28 22.50 15.78
N PRO A 470 0.70 23.78 15.81
CA PRO A 470 1.14 24.40 17.05
C PRO A 470 0.02 24.24 18.09
N GLN A 471 0.34 23.62 19.24
CA GLN A 471 -0.55 23.23 20.35
C GLN A 471 -1.08 21.78 20.39
N ASP A 472 -0.80 20.90 19.41
CA ASP A 472 -1.18 19.48 19.54
C ASP A 472 -0.19 18.70 20.42
N ALA A 473 -0.60 18.39 21.65
CA ALA A 473 0.16 17.55 22.58
C ALA A 473 0.28 16.09 22.11
N SER A 474 -0.68 15.59 21.32
CA SER A 474 -0.72 14.21 20.84
C SER A 474 0.37 13.93 19.80
N GLY A 475 0.56 14.86 18.85
CA GLY A 475 1.64 14.76 17.85
C GLY A 475 3.03 14.68 18.48
N LYS A 476 3.31 15.51 19.49
CA LYS A 476 4.61 15.49 20.21
C LYS A 476 4.86 14.16 20.91
N GLN A 477 3.86 13.61 21.61
CA GLN A 477 3.98 12.31 22.28
C GLN A 477 4.24 11.18 21.29
N SER A 478 3.58 11.21 20.13
CA SER A 478 3.75 10.19 19.10
C SER A 478 5.15 10.22 18.47
N VAL A 479 5.74 11.40 18.26
CA VAL A 479 7.14 11.52 17.79
C VAL A 479 8.12 11.02 18.83
N ASN A 480 7.89 11.33 20.11
CA ASN A 480 8.74 10.82 21.19
C ASN A 480 8.71 9.29 21.26
N ARG A 481 7.52 8.67 21.17
CA ARG A 481 7.37 7.21 21.10
C ARG A 481 8.11 6.61 19.92
N LEU A 482 7.98 7.20 18.73
CA LEU A 482 8.73 6.77 17.55
C LEU A 482 10.25 6.87 17.75
N LEU A 483 10.75 7.96 18.34
CA LEU A 483 12.18 8.10 18.63
C LEU A 483 12.67 7.12 19.69
N GLU A 484 11.88 6.85 20.73
CA GLU A 484 12.18 5.81 21.73
C GLU A 484 12.25 4.42 21.10
N LEU A 485 11.31 4.11 20.19
CA LEU A 485 11.31 2.89 19.40
C LEU A 485 12.57 2.74 18.55
N LEU A 486 12.92 3.79 17.80
CA LEU A 486 14.12 3.81 16.95
C LEU A 486 15.40 3.71 17.79
N LYS A 487 15.47 4.37 18.96
CA LYS A 487 16.58 4.23 19.91
C LYS A 487 16.70 2.79 20.42
N ARG A 488 15.59 2.14 20.77
CA ARG A 488 15.60 0.72 21.17
C ARG A 488 16.11 -0.18 20.05
N LEU A 489 15.70 0.04 18.80
CA LEU A 489 16.15 -0.77 17.67
C LEU A 489 17.60 -0.46 17.25
N SER A 490 18.12 0.73 17.57
CA SER A 490 19.51 1.12 17.28
C SER A 490 20.54 0.30 18.06
N THR A 491 20.16 -0.35 19.16
CA THR A 491 21.05 -1.21 19.96
C THR A 491 21.06 -2.67 19.48
N SER A 492 20.40 -2.98 18.36
CA SER A 492 20.41 -4.31 17.76
C SER A 492 21.83 -4.74 17.38
N GLN A 493 22.16 -6.02 17.64
CA GLN A 493 23.44 -6.61 17.24
C GLN A 493 23.63 -6.62 15.72
N THR A 494 22.51 -6.68 14.98
CA THR A 494 22.49 -6.70 13.53
C THR A 494 22.72 -5.30 12.95
N TRP A 495 23.90 -5.07 12.36
CA TRP A 495 24.27 -3.78 11.77
C TRP A 495 23.31 -3.32 10.66
N LYS A 496 22.69 -4.25 9.92
CA LYS A 496 21.69 -3.93 8.89
C LYS A 496 20.45 -3.27 9.49
N THR A 497 20.00 -3.72 10.67
CA THR A 497 18.91 -3.11 11.44
C THR A 497 19.30 -1.70 11.89
N ARG A 498 20.50 -1.54 12.45
CA ARG A 498 21.04 -0.21 12.84
C ARG A 498 21.06 0.75 11.65
N GLY A 499 21.53 0.29 10.48
CA GLY A 499 21.51 1.05 9.24
C GLY A 499 20.10 1.36 8.72
N ALA A 500 19.13 0.46 8.91
CA ALA A 500 17.73 0.67 8.55
C ALA A 500 17.08 1.75 9.42
N VAL A 501 17.28 1.69 10.75
CA VAL A 501 16.84 2.70 11.72
C VAL A 501 17.37 4.08 11.33
N LEU A 502 18.65 4.15 10.98
CA LEU A 502 19.30 5.40 10.59
C LEU A 502 18.74 5.95 9.26
N ARG A 503 18.53 5.11 8.25
CA ARG A 503 17.90 5.51 6.97
C ARG A 503 16.47 6.02 7.17
N PHE A 504 15.70 5.32 8.00
CA PHE A 504 14.35 5.73 8.36
C PHE A 504 14.37 7.10 9.05
N THR A 505 15.24 7.26 10.06
CA THR A 505 15.38 8.50 10.82
C THR A 505 15.76 9.67 9.93
N MET A 506 16.75 9.49 9.05
CA MET A 506 17.19 10.52 8.10
C MET A 506 16.02 10.99 7.22
N THR A 507 15.31 10.05 6.61
CA THR A 507 14.22 10.36 5.67
C THR A 507 13.06 11.02 6.39
N PHE A 508 12.66 10.46 7.54
CA PHE A 508 11.60 11.05 8.37
C PHE A 508 11.96 12.45 8.83
N ALA A 509 13.15 12.65 9.42
CA ALA A 509 13.59 13.94 9.92
C ALA A 509 13.68 14.98 8.79
N PHE A 510 14.12 14.61 7.59
CA PHE A 510 14.18 15.52 6.44
C PHE A 510 12.81 16.18 6.16
N TYR A 511 11.71 15.41 6.14
CA TYR A 511 10.37 15.95 5.89
C TYR A 511 9.76 16.72 7.06
N HIS A 512 10.29 16.57 8.28
CA HIS A 512 9.74 17.16 9.49
C HIS A 512 10.65 18.23 10.12
N TRP A 513 11.86 18.44 9.59
CA TRP A 513 12.92 19.26 10.21
C TRP A 513 12.48 20.68 10.54
N THR A 514 11.73 21.31 9.62
CA THR A 514 11.23 22.68 9.77
C THR A 514 10.23 22.83 10.92
N PHE A 515 9.61 21.73 11.35
CA PHE A 515 8.60 21.73 12.41
C PHE A 515 9.15 21.26 13.77
N PHE A 516 10.37 20.73 13.81
CA PHE A 516 11.00 20.31 15.05
C PHE A 516 11.38 21.51 15.93
N SER A 517 11.20 21.38 17.25
CA SER A 517 11.77 22.32 18.21
C SER A 517 13.30 22.19 18.25
N SER A 518 13.99 23.21 18.77
CA SER A 518 15.45 23.17 18.98
C SER A 518 15.87 21.92 19.77
N ASP A 519 15.18 21.61 20.86
CA ASP A 519 15.49 20.44 21.69
C ASP A 519 15.32 19.11 20.92
N LEU A 520 14.33 19.03 20.04
CA LEU A 520 14.08 17.83 19.24
C LEU A 520 15.12 17.66 18.14
N LYS A 521 15.51 18.76 17.49
CA LYS A 521 16.62 18.77 16.52
C LYS A 521 17.92 18.32 17.18
N GLU A 522 18.23 18.82 18.38
CA GLU A 522 19.40 18.42 19.14
C GLU A 522 19.34 16.91 19.50
N GLN A 523 18.18 16.41 19.92
CA GLN A 523 18.00 14.97 20.18
C GLN A 523 18.20 14.09 18.94
N VAL A 524 17.65 14.50 17.78
CA VAL A 524 17.82 13.75 16.52
C VAL A 524 19.27 13.82 16.05
N HIS A 525 19.91 14.98 16.15
CA HIS A 525 21.33 15.15 15.84
C HIS A 525 22.21 14.25 16.72
N ALA A 526 22.04 14.33 18.04
CA ALA A 526 22.76 13.48 18.98
C ALA A 526 22.54 11.99 18.70
N PHE A 527 21.30 11.60 18.37
CA PHE A 527 20.97 10.23 17.99
C PHE A 527 21.68 9.77 16.70
N VAL A 528 21.75 10.60 15.66
CA VAL A 528 22.50 10.26 14.44
C VAL A 528 24.00 10.16 14.71
N CYS A 529 24.54 11.04 15.56
CA CYS A 529 25.96 11.05 15.90
C CYS A 529 26.42 9.78 16.64
N THR A 530 25.55 9.09 17.38
CA THR A 530 25.94 7.82 18.04
C THR A 530 26.38 6.75 17.04
N PHE A 531 25.87 6.78 15.80
CA PHE A 531 26.22 5.85 14.74
C PHE A 531 27.55 6.20 14.03
N LEU A 532 28.11 7.39 14.25
CA LEU A 532 29.42 7.75 13.66
C LEU A 532 30.56 6.92 14.25
N THR A 533 30.37 6.39 15.46
CA THR A 533 31.32 5.53 16.16
C THR A 533 30.87 4.07 16.20
N ASP A 534 29.92 3.67 15.35
CA ASP A 534 29.44 2.28 15.26
C ASP A 534 30.57 1.30 14.93
N GLU A 535 30.50 0.05 15.37
CA GLU A 535 31.53 -0.95 15.06
C GLU A 535 31.64 -1.25 13.55
N GLN A 536 30.52 -1.13 12.82
CA GLN A 536 30.45 -1.40 11.39
C GLN A 536 30.66 -0.12 10.57
N ARG A 537 31.64 -0.14 9.64
CA ARG A 537 32.02 1.02 8.82
C ARG A 537 30.91 1.50 7.88
N GLU A 538 30.09 0.60 7.36
CA GLU A 538 28.94 0.89 6.51
C GLU A 538 27.89 1.71 7.26
N VAL A 539 27.70 1.44 8.55
CA VAL A 539 26.82 2.22 9.42
C VAL A 539 27.41 3.60 9.68
N GLN A 540 28.72 3.70 9.96
CA GLN A 540 29.40 4.99 10.10
C GLN A 540 29.30 5.85 8.81
N ALA A 541 29.45 5.24 7.64
CA ALA A 541 29.33 5.92 6.35
C ALA A 541 27.91 6.42 6.11
N MET A 542 26.89 5.61 6.45
CA MET A 542 25.50 6.02 6.42
C MET A 542 25.22 7.16 7.41
N ALA A 543 25.84 7.16 8.59
CA ALA A 543 25.66 8.18 9.60
C ALA A 543 26.23 9.53 9.16
N LYS A 544 27.43 9.52 8.55
CA LYS A 544 28.00 10.70 7.90
C LYS A 544 27.05 11.25 6.82
N TYR A 545 26.49 10.37 5.99
CA TYR A 545 25.55 10.76 4.94
C TYR A 545 24.23 11.34 5.49
N ALA A 546 23.68 10.71 6.53
CA ALA A 546 22.47 11.18 7.19
C ALA A 546 22.68 12.56 7.84
N LEU A 547 23.77 12.71 8.59
CA LEU A 547 24.15 13.96 9.25
C LEU A 547 24.32 15.09 8.24
N ARG A 548 24.98 14.84 7.11
CA ARG A 548 25.11 15.80 6.00
C ARG A 548 23.74 16.33 5.56
N GLY A 549 22.76 15.46 5.38
CA GLY A 549 21.40 15.84 4.97
C GLY A 549 20.66 16.68 6.02
N LEU A 550 20.84 16.38 7.30
CA LEU A 550 20.26 17.17 8.39
C LEU A 550 20.89 18.56 8.50
N LEU A 551 22.23 18.64 8.43
CA LEU A 551 22.98 19.90 8.48
C LEU A 551 22.64 20.83 7.33
N HIS A 552 22.34 20.29 6.14
CA HIS A 552 21.91 21.09 4.99
C HIS A 552 20.60 21.87 5.26
N ASN A 553 19.73 21.32 6.11
CA ASN A 553 18.44 21.93 6.46
C ASN A 553 18.50 22.76 7.75
N GLU A 554 19.66 22.82 8.43
CA GLU A 554 19.82 23.52 9.70
C GLU A 554 20.18 25.00 9.50
N ASP A 555 19.95 25.81 10.53
CA ASP A 555 20.40 27.19 10.53
C ASP A 555 21.95 27.28 10.45
N PRO A 556 22.51 28.07 9.51
CA PRO A 556 23.95 28.19 9.34
C PRO A 556 24.72 28.62 10.60
N GLY A 557 24.12 29.45 11.46
CA GLY A 557 24.75 29.87 12.72
C GLY A 557 24.89 28.72 13.71
N THR A 558 23.88 27.85 13.77
CA THR A 558 23.92 26.63 14.59
C THR A 558 24.99 25.65 14.07
N VAL A 559 25.11 25.51 12.75
CA VAL A 559 26.16 24.69 12.11
C VAL A 559 27.55 25.27 12.38
N GLU A 560 27.70 26.60 12.35
CA GLU A 560 28.95 27.29 12.68
C GLU A 560 29.39 26.98 14.13
N GLU A 561 28.52 27.20 15.11
CA GLU A 561 28.82 26.90 16.53
C GLU A 561 29.19 25.43 16.75
N MET A 562 28.50 24.51 16.07
CA MET A 562 28.81 23.09 16.10
C MET A 562 30.18 22.80 15.49
N SER A 563 30.49 23.40 14.34
CA SER A 563 31.77 23.19 13.64
C SER A 563 32.98 23.63 14.46
N VAL A 564 32.86 24.74 15.20
CA VAL A 564 33.91 25.23 16.10
C VAL A 564 34.15 24.24 17.24
N ARG A 565 33.08 23.76 17.90
CA ARG A 565 33.18 22.76 18.97
C ARG A 565 33.81 21.44 18.47
N LEU A 566 33.39 20.96 17.31
CA LEU A 566 33.90 19.74 16.70
C LEU A 566 35.37 19.86 16.29
N THR A 567 35.77 21.01 15.76
CA THR A 567 37.17 21.29 15.38
C THR A 567 38.09 21.25 16.61
N GLU A 568 37.67 21.87 17.71
CA GLU A 568 38.44 21.84 18.95
C GLU A 568 38.48 20.43 19.57
N SER A 569 37.38 19.69 19.53
CA SER A 569 37.33 18.28 19.96
C SER A 569 38.30 17.40 19.15
N ALA A 570 38.28 17.52 17.82
CA ALA A 570 39.17 16.80 16.91
C ALA A 570 40.64 17.11 17.23
N ARG A 571 40.98 18.39 17.39
CA ARG A 571 42.32 18.85 17.73
C ARG A 571 42.81 18.28 19.05
N GLN A 572 42.01 18.40 20.11
CA GLN A 572 42.38 17.90 21.44
C GLN A 572 42.59 16.39 21.42
N ALA A 573 41.71 15.63 20.76
CA ALA A 573 41.83 14.19 20.66
C ALA A 573 43.08 13.79 19.87
N ARG A 574 43.34 14.44 18.72
CA ARG A 574 44.51 14.22 17.87
C ARG A 574 45.83 14.50 18.60
N VAL A 575 45.91 15.56 19.40
CA VAL A 575 47.13 15.91 20.17
C VAL A 575 47.38 14.94 21.34
N LYS A 576 46.32 14.47 22.01
CA LYS A 576 46.41 13.55 23.14
C LYS A 576 46.72 12.11 22.70
N PHE A 577 46.23 11.69 21.53
CA PHE A 577 46.30 10.30 21.06
C PHE A 577 47.74 9.73 21.00
N PRO A 578 48.74 10.38 20.33
CA PRO A 578 50.09 9.84 20.28
C PRO A 578 50.76 9.72 21.66
N LYS A 579 50.47 10.64 22.58
CA LYS A 579 51.02 10.63 23.95
C LYS A 579 50.50 9.44 24.73
N LEU A 580 49.18 9.21 24.67
CA LEU A 580 48.55 8.10 25.36
C LEU A 580 48.93 6.75 24.75
N LYS A 581 49.06 6.68 23.42
CA LYS A 581 49.50 5.48 22.73
C LYS A 581 50.91 5.05 23.15
N ARG A 582 51.87 5.99 23.17
CA ARG A 582 53.24 5.74 23.66
C ARG A 582 53.26 5.27 25.11
N ARG A 583 52.38 5.83 25.95
CA ARG A 583 52.21 5.39 27.34
C ARG A 583 51.71 3.95 27.41
N CYS A 584 50.73 3.57 26.59
CA CYS A 584 50.21 2.21 26.50
C CYS A 584 51.30 1.22 26.05
N GLU A 585 52.06 1.57 25.00
CA GLU A 585 53.18 0.76 24.50
C GLU A 585 54.26 0.55 25.56
N ARG A 586 54.60 1.60 26.32
CA ARG A 586 55.57 1.52 27.43
C ARG A 586 55.07 0.62 28.57
N LEU A 587 53.82 0.79 29.01
CA LEU A 587 53.25 -0.05 30.08
C LEU A 587 53.18 -1.54 29.69
N LYS A 588 52.96 -1.85 28.40
CA LYS A 588 53.06 -3.22 27.88
C LYS A 588 54.49 -3.76 27.93
N ALA A 589 55.47 -2.93 27.61
CA ALA A 589 56.89 -3.32 27.65
C ALA A 589 57.41 -3.50 29.08
N GLU A 590 56.87 -2.75 30.05
CA GLU A 590 57.25 -2.77 31.45
C GLU A 590 56.49 -3.84 32.27
N SER A 591 55.65 -4.67 31.64
CA SER A 591 54.80 -5.67 32.32
C SER A 591 54.01 -5.10 33.50
N ALA A 592 53.43 -3.91 33.32
CA ALA A 592 52.63 -3.23 34.33
C ALA A 592 51.37 -4.02 34.70
N SER A 593 50.74 -3.66 35.82
CA SER A 593 49.51 -4.31 36.30
C SER A 593 48.40 -4.31 35.22
N GLU A 594 47.70 -5.42 35.10
CA GLU A 594 46.63 -5.63 34.12
C GLU A 594 45.52 -4.58 34.26
N GLU A 595 45.21 -4.13 35.48
CA GLU A 595 44.23 -3.07 35.75
C GLU A 595 44.66 -1.69 35.23
N GLU A 596 45.95 -1.36 35.26
CA GLU A 596 46.44 -0.09 34.74
C GLU A 596 46.47 -0.11 33.21
N LEU A 597 46.81 -1.27 32.64
CA LEU A 597 46.85 -1.47 31.21
C LEU A 597 45.44 -1.38 30.59
N THR A 598 44.43 -2.00 31.20
CA THR A 598 43.03 -1.93 30.74
C THR A 598 42.50 -0.51 30.78
N LYS A 599 42.72 0.23 31.88
CA LYS A 599 42.33 1.65 32.00
C LYS A 599 42.93 2.52 30.89
N VAL A 600 44.21 2.36 30.59
CA VAL A 600 44.87 3.15 29.52
C VAL A 600 44.37 2.74 28.12
N GLN A 601 44.05 1.46 27.91
CA GLN A 601 43.47 0.98 26.65
C GLN A 601 42.05 1.51 26.43
N GLU A 602 41.21 1.56 27.46
CA GLU A 602 39.87 2.17 27.39
C GLU A 602 39.95 3.67 27.09
N GLN A 603 40.86 4.40 27.74
CA GLN A 603 41.10 5.81 27.42
C GLN A 603 41.54 6.02 25.97
N LEU A 604 42.36 5.10 25.43
CA LEU A 604 42.81 5.16 24.04
C LEU A 604 41.66 4.90 23.07
N LYS A 605 40.82 3.87 23.33
CA LYS A 605 39.58 3.62 22.58
C LYS A 605 38.64 4.82 22.62
N GLY A 606 38.47 5.45 23.78
CA GLY A 606 37.67 6.66 23.94
C GLY A 606 38.20 7.85 23.14
N LEU A 607 39.53 8.01 23.02
CA LEU A 607 40.12 9.02 22.14
C LEU A 607 39.91 8.70 20.66
N GLU A 608 40.02 7.44 20.26
CA GLU A 608 39.74 7.00 18.89
C GLU A 608 38.28 7.24 18.49
N ALA A 609 37.33 6.94 19.38
CA ALA A 609 35.91 7.24 19.18
C ALA A 609 35.69 8.76 19.02
N LYS A 610 36.26 9.59 19.91
CA LYS A 610 36.16 11.06 19.80
C LYS A 610 36.75 11.62 18.52
N MET A 611 37.90 11.12 18.08
CA MET A 611 38.47 11.50 16.78
C MET A 611 37.53 11.11 15.64
N THR A 612 36.99 9.89 15.68
CA THR A 612 36.10 9.37 14.64
C THR A 612 34.82 10.20 14.54
N GLU A 613 34.13 10.42 15.64
CA GLU A 613 32.95 11.27 15.72
C GLU A 613 33.25 12.67 15.19
N SER A 614 34.31 13.32 15.69
CA SER A 614 34.63 14.70 15.31
C SER A 614 34.99 14.82 13.82
N VAL A 615 35.83 13.92 13.30
CA VAL A 615 36.28 13.95 11.89
C VAL A 615 35.13 13.64 10.94
N LEU A 616 34.29 12.64 11.24
CA LEU A 616 33.15 12.31 10.38
C LEU A 616 32.07 13.39 10.43
N SER A 617 31.81 14.00 11.59
CA SER A 617 30.90 15.15 11.69
C SER A 617 31.41 16.37 10.92
N LEU A 618 32.69 16.72 11.06
CA LEU A 618 33.31 17.79 10.27
C LEU A 618 33.26 17.48 8.76
N SER A 619 33.46 16.22 8.38
CA SER A 619 33.30 15.78 6.99
C SER A 619 31.87 15.96 6.49
N ALA A 620 30.87 15.68 7.33
CA ALA A 620 29.47 15.92 7.00
C ALA A 620 29.17 17.43 6.83
N VAL A 621 29.73 18.29 7.68
CA VAL A 621 29.61 19.76 7.56
C VAL A 621 30.19 20.26 6.23
N VAL A 622 31.41 19.81 5.88
CA VAL A 622 32.05 20.20 4.60
C VAL A 622 31.20 19.82 3.39
N LEU A 623 30.52 18.68 3.44
CA LEU A 623 29.70 18.18 2.33
C LEU A 623 28.25 18.69 2.34
N ALA A 624 27.81 19.38 3.40
CA ALA A 624 26.45 19.88 3.53
C ALA A 624 26.14 21.03 2.57
N PHE A 625 27.17 21.73 2.07
CA PHE A 625 27.04 22.90 1.20
C PHE A 625 27.70 22.61 -0.17
N PRO A 626 27.04 21.93 -1.12
CA PRO A 626 27.68 21.47 -2.35
C PRO A 626 27.98 22.57 -3.39
N HIS A 627 27.41 23.76 -3.24
CA HIS A 627 27.54 24.89 -4.17
C HIS A 627 27.94 26.20 -3.49
N ASP A 628 28.26 26.15 -2.20
CA ASP A 628 28.67 27.33 -1.43
C ASP A 628 29.70 26.93 -0.38
N VAL A 629 30.51 27.89 0.02
CA VAL A 629 31.50 27.74 1.08
C VAL A 629 31.24 28.81 2.12
N PRO A 630 30.53 28.46 3.20
CA PRO A 630 30.39 29.33 4.38
C PRO A 630 31.74 29.63 5.04
N SER A 631 31.84 30.76 5.74
CA SER A 631 33.08 31.24 6.40
C SER A 631 33.69 30.26 7.40
N PHE A 632 32.85 29.41 8.01
CA PHE A 632 33.27 28.39 8.97
C PHE A 632 33.79 27.10 8.32
N VAL A 633 33.65 26.92 6.99
CA VAL A 633 34.15 25.72 6.29
C VAL A 633 35.68 25.73 6.09
N PRO A 634 36.33 26.81 5.60
CA PRO A 634 37.78 26.83 5.40
C PRO A 634 38.62 26.45 6.65
N PRO A 635 38.29 26.90 7.88
CA PRO A 635 38.99 26.46 9.09
C PRO A 635 38.93 24.94 9.34
N ILE A 636 37.86 24.27 8.92
CA ILE A 636 37.69 22.82 9.06
C ILE A 636 38.72 22.08 8.21
N PHE A 637 39.02 22.56 6.99
CA PHE A 637 40.01 21.97 6.09
C PHE A 637 41.40 21.91 6.74
N GLU A 638 41.75 22.94 7.51
CA GLU A 638 43.04 22.99 8.18
C GLU A 638 43.17 21.91 9.26
N GLU A 639 42.11 21.62 10.01
CA GLU A 639 42.13 20.53 11.01
C GLU A 639 42.01 19.15 10.36
N LEU A 640 41.13 18.99 9.36
CA LEU A 640 41.00 17.73 8.60
C LEU A 640 42.31 17.37 7.89
N GLY A 641 42.99 18.34 7.27
CA GLY A 641 44.27 18.14 6.60
C GLY A 641 45.34 17.53 7.52
N ARG A 642 45.32 17.84 8.83
CA ARG A 642 46.27 17.25 9.79
C ARG A 642 46.08 15.74 10.01
N PHE A 643 44.91 15.19 9.69
CA PHE A 643 44.68 13.75 9.74
C PHE A 643 45.25 13.02 8.51
N LEU A 644 45.48 13.71 7.39
CA LEU A 644 46.10 13.13 6.18
C LEU A 644 47.56 12.73 6.41
N TYR A 645 48.30 13.52 7.19
CA TYR A 645 49.72 13.29 7.46
C TYR A 645 49.98 12.59 8.80
N MET A 646 48.91 12.12 9.47
CA MET A 646 49.08 11.45 10.75
C MET A 646 49.69 10.06 10.56
N LYS A 647 50.69 9.71 11.36
CA LYS A 647 51.36 8.39 11.26
C LYS A 647 50.31 7.27 11.38
N ARG A 648 50.19 6.44 10.32
CA ARG A 648 49.34 5.24 10.27
C ARG A 648 49.75 4.27 11.35
N SER A 649 49.03 4.33 12.47
CA SER A 649 49.45 3.66 13.70
C SER A 649 48.32 2.87 14.36
N SER A 650 47.09 3.02 13.88
CA SER A 650 45.95 2.13 14.16
C SER A 650 45.03 2.07 12.95
N ASN A 651 44.16 1.05 12.90
CA ASN A 651 43.15 0.91 11.83
C ASN A 651 42.20 2.11 11.78
N THR A 652 41.88 2.69 12.95
CA THR A 652 41.07 3.91 13.06
C THR A 652 41.75 5.07 12.33
N ILE A 653 43.05 5.30 12.55
CA ILE A 653 43.77 6.40 11.88
C ILE A 653 43.79 6.23 10.36
N SER A 654 44.08 5.02 9.87
CA SER A 654 44.07 4.74 8.42
C SER A 654 42.67 4.95 7.82
N PHE A 655 41.62 4.60 8.55
CA PHE A 655 40.24 4.86 8.14
C PHE A 655 39.94 6.37 8.09
N LEU A 656 40.32 7.13 9.11
CA LEU A 656 40.08 8.58 9.14
C LEU A 656 40.83 9.30 8.03
N GLU A 657 42.08 8.92 7.76
CA GLU A 657 42.86 9.40 6.61
C GLU A 657 42.09 9.20 5.30
N LYS A 658 41.59 7.98 5.06
CA LYS A 658 40.78 7.65 3.88
C LYS A 658 39.48 8.47 3.83
N ALA A 659 38.74 8.56 4.93
CA ALA A 659 37.48 9.28 5.01
C ALA A 659 37.65 10.78 4.75
N VAL A 660 38.73 11.39 5.25
CA VAL A 660 39.07 12.79 4.96
C VAL A 660 39.41 12.96 3.49
N LYS A 661 40.26 12.08 2.93
CA LYS A 661 40.62 12.13 1.51
C LYS A 661 39.38 12.09 0.61
N GLU A 662 38.47 11.15 0.86
CA GLU A 662 37.21 11.02 0.12
C GLU A 662 36.34 12.28 0.25
N THR A 663 36.24 12.84 1.45
CA THR A 663 35.44 14.05 1.71
C THR A 663 35.98 15.26 0.94
N LEU A 664 37.30 15.47 0.94
CA LEU A 664 37.93 16.58 0.24
C LEU A 664 37.83 16.43 -1.29
N LEU A 665 37.93 15.20 -1.80
CA LEU A 665 37.69 14.91 -3.22
C LEU A 665 36.23 15.18 -3.62
N ASP A 666 35.28 14.76 -2.80
CA ASP A 666 33.86 15.01 -3.05
C ASP A 666 33.53 16.50 -3.01
N PHE A 667 34.09 17.25 -2.06
CA PHE A 667 33.96 18.71 -2.01
C PHE A 667 34.49 19.36 -3.29
N LYS A 668 35.70 18.99 -3.73
CA LYS A 668 36.29 19.52 -4.96
C LYS A 668 35.42 19.20 -6.17
N ARG A 669 34.89 17.97 -6.24
CA ARG A 669 34.00 17.52 -7.31
C ARG A 669 32.73 18.37 -7.41
N THR A 670 32.10 18.74 -6.28
CA THR A 670 30.86 19.55 -6.33
C THR A 670 31.10 21.04 -6.56
N HIS A 671 32.31 21.55 -6.27
CA HIS A 671 32.68 22.96 -6.44
C HIS A 671 33.54 23.24 -7.68
N GLN A 672 33.74 22.24 -8.53
CA GLN A 672 34.65 22.32 -9.68
C GLN A 672 34.24 23.41 -10.67
N ASP A 673 32.94 23.56 -10.94
CA ASP A 673 32.42 24.53 -11.93
C ASP A 673 32.68 25.98 -11.50
N ASN A 674 32.57 26.26 -10.21
CA ASN A 674 32.77 27.61 -9.62
C ASN A 674 34.12 27.70 -8.88
N TRP A 675 35.12 26.90 -9.25
CA TRP A 675 36.38 26.80 -8.50
C TRP A 675 37.15 28.13 -8.43
N ILE A 676 37.09 28.95 -9.49
CA ILE A 676 37.80 30.24 -9.55
C ILE A 676 37.34 31.18 -8.44
N GLU A 677 36.05 31.21 -8.15
CA GLU A 677 35.46 32.00 -7.06
C GLU A 677 35.66 31.29 -5.73
N THR A 678 35.41 29.98 -5.70
CA THR A 678 35.51 29.14 -4.49
C THR A 678 36.89 29.23 -3.84
N LYS A 679 37.97 29.16 -4.61
CA LYS A 679 39.35 29.22 -4.07
C LYS A 679 39.68 30.56 -3.39
N THR A 680 38.98 31.65 -3.72
CA THR A 680 39.22 32.96 -3.09
C THR A 680 38.78 33.00 -1.62
N LYS A 681 37.93 32.06 -1.20
CA LYS A 681 37.45 31.93 0.18
C LYS A 681 38.43 31.18 1.09
N PHE A 682 39.53 30.66 0.54
CA PHE A 682 40.53 29.89 1.27
C PHE A 682 41.86 30.66 1.36
N SER A 683 42.57 30.47 2.46
CA SER A 683 43.97 30.88 2.57
C SER A 683 44.88 29.92 1.79
N PRO A 684 46.11 30.34 1.41
CA PRO A 684 47.05 29.48 0.70
C PRO A 684 47.30 28.13 1.40
N ALA A 685 47.51 28.15 2.72
CA ALA A 685 47.72 26.93 3.51
C ALA A 685 46.52 25.97 3.51
N GLN A 686 45.30 26.48 3.37
CA GLN A 686 44.10 25.64 3.26
C GLN A 686 43.92 25.08 1.84
N LEU A 687 44.35 25.82 0.81
CA LEU A 687 44.36 25.35 -0.58
C LEU A 687 45.37 24.22 -0.78
N ASP A 688 46.55 24.31 -0.16
CA ASP A 688 47.58 23.26 -0.21
C ASP A 688 47.01 21.90 0.23
N VAL A 689 46.17 21.86 1.26
CA VAL A 689 45.49 20.63 1.72
C VAL A 689 44.60 20.02 0.63
N ILE A 690 43.95 20.85 -0.18
CA ILE A 690 43.07 20.41 -1.27
C ILE A 690 43.88 19.89 -2.45
N GLU A 691 45.01 20.55 -2.74
CA GLU A 691 45.91 20.17 -3.83
C GLU A 691 46.64 18.85 -3.54
N ASP A 692 47.10 18.65 -2.31
CA ASP A 692 47.78 17.43 -1.86
C ASP A 692 46.90 16.17 -1.98
N VAL A 693 45.59 16.34 -1.84
CA VAL A 693 44.61 15.25 -1.99
C VAL A 693 44.25 14.97 -3.45
N ALA A 694 44.37 15.99 -4.31
CA ALA A 694 43.99 15.91 -5.72
C ALA A 694 44.97 15.11 -6.61
N ILE A 695 46.02 14.52 -6.03
CA ILE A 695 46.89 13.57 -6.72
C ILE A 695 46.07 12.35 -7.15
N ALA A 696 46.18 12.03 -8.43
CA ALA A 696 45.32 11.08 -9.15
C ALA A 696 45.18 9.71 -8.43
N PRO A 697 44.06 9.00 -8.64
CA PRO A 697 43.85 7.63 -8.15
C PRO A 697 45.04 6.70 -8.46
N SER A 698 45.23 5.66 -7.64
CA SER A 698 46.38 4.75 -7.71
C SER A 698 46.57 3.97 -9.02
N TYR A 699 45.64 4.06 -9.97
CA TYR A 699 45.75 3.46 -11.30
C TYR A 699 46.35 4.43 -12.35
N PHE A 700 46.58 5.69 -11.98
CA PHE A 700 47.30 6.67 -12.80
C PHE A 700 48.80 6.76 -12.47
N SER A 701 49.25 6.06 -11.43
CA SER A 701 50.65 6.06 -10.94
C SER A 701 51.38 4.77 -11.30
#